data_AF-A0A3B8L5K0-F1
#
_entry.id   AF-A0A3B8L5K0-F1
#
_cell.length_a   1.000
_cell.length_b   1.000
_cell.length_c   1.000
_cell.angle_alpha   90.00
_cell.angle_beta   90.00
_cell.angle_gamma   90.00
#
_symmetry.space_group_name_H-M   'P 1'
#
loop_
_entity.id
_entity.type
_entity.pdbx_description
1 polymer ?
#
loop_
_entity_poly.entity_id
_entity_poly.type
_entity_poly.pdbx_seq_one_letter_code
_entity_poly.pdbx_strand_id
1 'polypeptide(L)'
;GTLHGAVNTAAAGTIVITNDGAIVVADNGDTTDDVAADGDITLDAADARLAGSQDNLTVNADADIVSTNGNILLEAGDDLTQAAGGEISAANGTITINVDLPTVSDPDGGPNLTGSIVTIDGSLESSGATFITGGDDNDIFDIQPQVGSAILVDGNLPAAGDPGDPPGDTLILDATGLPDAFVDLIPTTGGFVGVLSATGILPVGFTSIETLDITGGPVDFRVRMDLSNDQDLGASPSTNFPTGALPFNLAAGNGFGGASTGLGDGTADDINLQVIGTTLETQVTDGTRTVTLTPRLDDINSLQVLGSGDDDTLNIDDVNGLPSFAGTVPGVTDNANIAGEAELFFDGAAGSDAINFTLDAAGTNPSTIDQTYAVGDGIGGGSGVGTSEGEILTDDNGANPDLQLYFAGLEPITTSGTPGGTLTVLGDTSGNTIDILDSPVAGHTRIAATTPSFEIFDFAANTFAALEVYGMGGADRVDLNSLDVAETSLNNIRLDGDDNAGNADTSDDTIVVRSTGSLVSTDTVSLFGGQGDDTFILDSDGGGDSASGTVNSITTPLLVAPAGDEGGIDALFVVDTDDADGDTIIITSSTIEGITGSAAVDITYDGAAQTLDSLTVFTSNAASPNNDTVDIQGTATASVYNIATQDGDDTVNITSNSTALQSGNLDAILGQVRVDSGAGDDALNIWDYTAGVADAYTTEETGSGQETVTRFNGTATDDVLHNANITDVGGNGSNAANAGTLEDYHLVGSETGNNTFTINDTTGTVTNTVDDGDATTTISNNATFNIQADSAQPGAENTFNGFDGNDTFNANFAADTTVPTAAGTTFVINGGAVASDPANRDILNFDTTADTVARSGATGIRMVYADNTKASGDLNVTGNDTGVVTDPGLGGDPANAANGLDLNQVEQVNYTGSTANDDTLLVEGTTADDTLSVTPL
;
A
#
# COMPACT_ATOMS: atom_id res chain seq x y z
N GLY A 1 -23.99 -42.15 -57.57
CA GLY A 1 -23.29 -42.49 -58.82
C GLY A 1 -22.22 -41.47 -59.11
N THR A 2 -21.28 -41.77 -60.01
CA THR A 2 -20.28 -40.80 -60.49
C THR A 2 -20.82 -40.04 -61.69
N LEU A 3 -20.81 -38.71 -61.62
CA LEU A 3 -21.15 -37.77 -62.67
C LEU A 3 -19.85 -37.34 -63.37
N HIS A 4 -19.81 -37.55 -64.69
CA HIS A 4 -18.76 -37.05 -65.59
C HIS A 4 -19.43 -36.07 -66.56
N GLY A 5 -19.89 -34.94 -66.05
CA GLY A 5 -20.56 -33.91 -66.83
C GLY A 5 -22.08 -33.96 -66.87
N ALA A 6 -22.71 -32.83 -66.58
CA ALA A 6 -24.12 -32.58 -66.83
C ALA A 6 -24.31 -31.10 -67.20
N VAL A 7 -24.48 -30.80 -68.49
CA VAL A 7 -24.53 -29.41 -68.98
C VAL A 7 -25.87 -29.06 -69.63
N ASN A 8 -26.54 -28.02 -69.13
CA ASN A 8 -27.77 -27.46 -69.69
C ASN A 8 -27.57 -25.99 -70.09
N THR A 9 -27.34 -25.75 -71.37
CA THR A 9 -27.10 -24.41 -71.93
C THR A 9 -28.37 -23.64 -72.32
N ALA A 10 -29.56 -24.17 -72.04
CA ALA A 10 -30.81 -23.44 -72.30
C ALA A 10 -30.94 -22.29 -71.30
N ALA A 11 -31.42 -21.12 -71.76
CA ALA A 11 -31.67 -19.99 -70.86
C ALA A 11 -32.71 -20.39 -69.78
N ALA A 12 -32.39 -20.13 -68.51
CA ALA A 12 -33.08 -20.60 -67.31
C ALA A 12 -33.24 -22.14 -67.26
N GLY A 13 -32.39 -22.88 -67.98
CA GLY A 13 -32.40 -24.34 -67.98
C GLY A 13 -31.88 -24.86 -66.66
N THR A 14 -32.65 -25.74 -66.02
CA THR A 14 -32.31 -26.33 -64.73
C THR A 14 -31.71 -27.73 -64.87
N ILE A 15 -30.97 -28.16 -63.86
CA ILE A 15 -30.48 -29.54 -63.70
C ILE A 15 -30.98 -30.05 -62.35
N VAL A 16 -31.59 -31.23 -62.33
CA VAL A 16 -31.97 -31.92 -61.09
C VAL A 16 -31.48 -33.36 -61.22
N ILE A 17 -30.60 -33.77 -60.31
CA ILE A 17 -30.03 -35.12 -60.24
C ILE A 17 -30.34 -35.66 -58.86
N THR A 18 -31.23 -36.65 -58.80
CA THR A 18 -31.51 -37.41 -57.58
C THR A 18 -30.94 -38.81 -57.73
N ASN A 19 -30.21 -39.29 -56.73
CA ASN A 19 -29.67 -40.64 -56.68
C ASN A 19 -29.92 -41.24 -55.29
N ASP A 20 -30.58 -42.40 -55.24
CA ASP A 20 -30.74 -43.20 -54.02
C ASP A 20 -29.38 -43.82 -53.61
N GLY A 21 -28.45 -42.98 -53.15
CA GLY A 21 -27.06 -43.30 -52.82
C GLY A 21 -26.06 -42.16 -53.06
N ALA A 22 -24.82 -42.32 -52.59
CA ALA A 22 -23.76 -41.31 -52.73
C ALA A 22 -23.60 -40.74 -54.15
N ILE A 23 -23.45 -39.42 -54.31
CA ILE A 23 -23.15 -38.73 -55.59
C ILE A 23 -21.69 -38.29 -55.59
N VAL A 24 -20.97 -38.55 -56.69
CA VAL A 24 -19.60 -38.06 -56.89
C VAL A 24 -19.54 -37.24 -58.17
N VAL A 25 -19.29 -35.94 -58.08
CA VAL A 25 -18.95 -35.08 -59.24
C VAL A 25 -17.45 -35.24 -59.50
N ALA A 26 -17.09 -35.76 -60.68
CA ALA A 26 -15.72 -36.13 -60.99
C ALA A 26 -15.24 -35.49 -62.29
N ASP A 27 -14.11 -34.79 -62.21
CA ASP A 27 -13.33 -34.39 -63.37
C ASP A 27 -12.37 -35.53 -63.78
N ASN A 28 -12.35 -35.88 -65.08
CA ASN A 28 -11.36 -36.80 -65.65
C ASN A 28 -10.32 -36.07 -66.53
N GLY A 29 -10.30 -34.74 -66.47
CA GLY A 29 -9.47 -33.84 -67.26
C GLY A 29 -10.12 -33.40 -68.58
N ASP A 30 -11.45 -33.58 -68.73
CA ASP A 30 -12.21 -33.08 -69.87
C ASP A 30 -13.06 -31.87 -69.46
N THR A 31 -13.00 -30.80 -70.26
CA THR A 31 -13.73 -29.53 -70.08
C THR A 31 -15.27 -29.64 -70.16
N THR A 32 -15.80 -30.87 -70.18
CA THR A 32 -17.24 -31.18 -70.18
C THR A 32 -17.67 -31.97 -68.96
N ASP A 33 -16.75 -32.26 -68.03
CA ASP A 33 -17.02 -33.06 -66.84
C ASP A 33 -17.75 -32.28 -65.72
N ASP A 34 -17.95 -30.97 -65.92
CA ASP A 34 -18.64 -30.08 -65.01
C ASP A 34 -20.17 -30.28 -65.01
N VAL A 35 -20.80 -29.96 -63.88
CA VAL A 35 -22.24 -29.80 -63.77
C VAL A 35 -22.57 -28.33 -63.99
N ALA A 36 -23.06 -27.96 -65.17
CA ALA A 36 -23.25 -26.55 -65.52
C ALA A 36 -24.64 -26.24 -66.09
N ALA A 37 -25.28 -25.17 -65.60
CA ALA A 37 -26.60 -24.73 -66.03
C ALA A 37 -26.73 -23.20 -66.08
N ASP A 38 -27.65 -22.69 -66.89
CA ASP A 38 -28.01 -21.26 -66.82
C ASP A 38 -28.97 -20.98 -65.65
N GLY A 39 -29.90 -21.90 -65.35
CA GLY A 39 -30.80 -21.85 -64.20
C GLY A 39 -30.37 -22.78 -63.07
N ASP A 40 -31.29 -23.11 -62.17
CA ASP A 40 -30.99 -23.84 -60.93
C ASP A 40 -30.36 -25.23 -61.14
N ILE A 41 -29.44 -25.59 -60.26
CA ILE A 41 -28.85 -26.94 -60.14
C ILE A 41 -29.25 -27.53 -58.80
N THR A 42 -29.79 -28.75 -58.80
CA THR A 42 -30.06 -29.53 -57.60
C THR A 42 -29.38 -30.89 -57.70
N LEU A 43 -28.49 -31.20 -56.76
CA LEU A 43 -27.91 -32.54 -56.57
C LEU A 43 -28.45 -33.09 -55.25
N ASP A 44 -29.07 -34.26 -55.33
CA ASP A 44 -29.81 -34.87 -54.22
C ASP A 44 -29.37 -36.32 -54.09
N ALA A 45 -28.43 -36.57 -53.17
CA ALA A 45 -27.98 -37.91 -52.80
C ALA A 45 -28.98 -38.51 -51.79
N ALA A 46 -30.23 -38.66 -52.23
CA ALA A 46 -31.36 -39.05 -51.41
C ALA A 46 -31.11 -40.29 -50.54
N ASP A 47 -31.42 -40.17 -49.25
CA ASP A 47 -31.39 -41.25 -48.27
C ASP A 47 -32.30 -42.42 -48.69
N ALA A 48 -31.68 -43.59 -48.76
CA ALA A 48 -32.34 -44.83 -49.13
C ALA A 48 -33.21 -45.49 -48.04
N ARG A 49 -33.68 -44.88 -46.93
CA ARG A 49 -34.58 -45.52 -45.93
C ARG A 49 -34.14 -46.91 -45.43
N LEU A 50 -32.86 -47.28 -45.61
CA LEU A 50 -32.31 -48.60 -45.36
C LEU A 50 -31.11 -48.44 -44.44
N ALA A 51 -31.32 -48.59 -43.13
CA ALA A 51 -30.30 -48.49 -42.09
C ALA A 51 -28.92 -49.04 -42.53
N GLY A 52 -27.93 -48.14 -42.60
CA GLY A 52 -26.52 -48.44 -42.85
C GLY A 52 -25.99 -48.26 -44.29
N SER A 53 -26.65 -47.49 -45.17
CA SER A 53 -26.02 -46.96 -46.39
C SER A 53 -25.51 -45.54 -46.14
N GLN A 54 -24.20 -45.31 -46.33
CA GLN A 54 -23.63 -43.95 -46.36
C GLN A 54 -23.89 -43.33 -47.74
N ASP A 55 -24.66 -42.25 -47.74
CA ASP A 55 -25.11 -41.51 -48.90
C ASP A 55 -24.40 -40.15 -48.89
N ASN A 56 -23.16 -40.09 -49.40
CA ASN A 56 -22.32 -38.88 -49.36
C ASN A 56 -22.40 -38.08 -50.68
N LEU A 57 -22.18 -36.77 -50.63
CA LEU A 57 -21.90 -35.93 -51.80
C LEU A 57 -20.42 -35.55 -51.86
N THR A 58 -19.72 -35.99 -52.91
CA THR A 58 -18.31 -35.61 -53.13
C THR A 58 -18.15 -34.82 -54.42
N VAL A 59 -17.53 -33.65 -54.33
CA VAL A 59 -17.01 -32.89 -55.47
C VAL A 59 -15.50 -33.07 -55.49
N ASN A 60 -15.00 -33.82 -56.47
CA ASN A 60 -13.57 -34.09 -56.60
C ASN A 60 -12.80 -32.83 -57.00
N ALA A 61 -11.48 -32.89 -56.81
CA ALA A 61 -10.58 -31.84 -57.26
C ALA A 61 -10.79 -31.53 -58.75
N ASP A 62 -10.70 -30.25 -59.09
CA ASP A 62 -10.87 -29.70 -60.44
C ASP A 62 -12.25 -29.90 -61.08
N ALA A 63 -13.24 -30.43 -60.34
CA ALA A 63 -14.61 -30.60 -60.84
C ALA A 63 -15.49 -29.40 -60.46
N ASP A 64 -16.18 -28.81 -61.44
CA ASP A 64 -16.98 -27.60 -61.21
C ASP A 64 -18.49 -27.86 -61.20
N ILE A 65 -19.21 -27.14 -60.34
CA ILE A 65 -20.67 -27.02 -60.33
C ILE A 65 -21.03 -25.55 -60.57
N VAL A 66 -21.49 -25.21 -61.77
CA VAL A 66 -21.64 -23.80 -62.19
C VAL A 66 -23.07 -23.48 -62.62
N SER A 67 -23.75 -22.64 -61.85
CA SER A 67 -25.01 -22.00 -62.19
C SER A 67 -24.80 -20.52 -62.54
N THR A 68 -25.13 -20.12 -63.77
CA THR A 68 -24.89 -18.73 -64.21
C THR A 68 -25.94 -17.74 -63.69
N ASN A 69 -27.22 -18.11 -63.67
CA ASN A 69 -28.34 -17.23 -63.30
C ASN A 69 -29.35 -17.87 -62.32
N GLY A 70 -29.06 -19.05 -61.78
CA GLY A 70 -29.91 -19.75 -60.81
C GLY A 70 -29.17 -20.12 -59.52
N ASN A 71 -29.86 -20.82 -58.64
CA ASN A 71 -29.30 -21.30 -57.36
C ASN A 71 -28.65 -22.68 -57.51
N ILE A 72 -27.77 -23.03 -56.57
CA ILE A 72 -27.24 -24.39 -56.41
C ILE A 72 -27.78 -24.94 -55.09
N LEU A 73 -28.39 -26.13 -55.12
CA LEU A 73 -28.86 -26.86 -53.95
C LEU A 73 -28.18 -28.24 -53.92
N LEU A 74 -27.46 -28.52 -52.85
CA LEU A 74 -26.74 -29.76 -52.60
C LEU A 74 -27.36 -30.40 -51.35
N GLU A 75 -28.11 -31.49 -51.56
CA GLU A 75 -28.64 -32.33 -50.50
C GLU A 75 -27.71 -33.55 -50.41
N ALA A 76 -26.82 -33.57 -49.42
CA ALA A 76 -25.81 -34.61 -49.30
C ALA A 76 -26.38 -35.88 -48.67
N GLY A 77 -27.23 -35.78 -47.66
CA GLY A 77 -27.82 -36.93 -46.96
C GLY A 77 -26.98 -37.37 -45.76
N ASP A 78 -25.67 -37.51 -45.96
CA ASP A 78 -24.65 -37.63 -44.90
C ASP A 78 -23.51 -36.61 -45.20
N ASP A 79 -22.26 -37.06 -45.32
CA ASP A 79 -21.10 -36.18 -45.53
C ASP A 79 -21.12 -35.44 -46.88
N LEU A 80 -20.65 -34.18 -46.85
CA LEU A 80 -20.26 -33.42 -48.02
C LEU A 80 -18.75 -33.18 -48.03
N THR A 81 -18.10 -33.45 -49.16
CA THR A 81 -16.69 -33.08 -49.36
C THR A 81 -16.52 -32.35 -50.68
N GLN A 82 -16.05 -31.11 -50.63
CA GLN A 82 -15.53 -30.37 -51.78
C GLN A 82 -14.01 -30.32 -51.71
N ALA A 83 -13.33 -31.03 -52.61
CA ALA A 83 -11.88 -31.05 -52.66
C ALA A 83 -11.29 -29.78 -53.31
N ALA A 84 -10.07 -29.43 -52.90
CA ALA A 84 -9.32 -28.30 -53.44
C ALA A 84 -9.21 -28.34 -54.98
N GLY A 85 -9.33 -27.16 -55.60
CA GLY A 85 -9.23 -26.98 -57.05
C GLY A 85 -10.56 -26.99 -57.81
N GLY A 86 -11.63 -27.55 -57.23
CA GLY A 86 -12.98 -27.47 -57.81
C GLY A 86 -13.75 -26.22 -57.39
N GLU A 87 -14.60 -25.68 -58.28
CA GLU A 87 -15.43 -24.50 -58.05
C GLU A 87 -16.93 -24.85 -57.95
N ILE A 88 -17.62 -24.40 -56.89
CA ILE A 88 -19.08 -24.36 -56.83
C ILE A 88 -19.51 -22.90 -56.97
N SER A 89 -20.16 -22.56 -58.07
CA SER A 89 -20.36 -21.19 -58.53
C SER A 89 -21.83 -20.91 -58.84
N ALA A 90 -22.50 -20.13 -58.00
CA ALA A 90 -23.83 -19.57 -58.25
C ALA A 90 -23.72 -18.06 -58.52
N ALA A 91 -23.17 -17.69 -59.68
CA ALA A 91 -22.71 -16.34 -59.98
C ALA A 91 -23.74 -15.22 -59.71
N ASN A 92 -25.05 -15.49 -59.90
CA ASN A 92 -26.14 -14.55 -59.60
C ASN A 92 -27.21 -15.15 -58.65
N GLY A 93 -26.89 -16.27 -57.98
CA GLY A 93 -27.81 -17.01 -57.12
C GLY A 93 -27.23 -17.23 -55.72
N THR A 94 -27.80 -18.20 -55.01
CA THR A 94 -27.31 -18.70 -53.72
C THR A 94 -26.78 -20.12 -53.87
N ILE A 95 -25.86 -20.52 -52.98
CA ILE A 95 -25.46 -21.92 -52.79
C ILE A 95 -26.08 -22.40 -51.48
N THR A 96 -26.74 -23.55 -51.48
CA THR A 96 -27.32 -24.17 -50.28
C THR A 96 -26.83 -25.60 -50.19
N ILE A 97 -26.28 -25.94 -49.04
CA ILE A 97 -25.76 -27.26 -48.68
C ILE A 97 -26.52 -27.71 -47.45
N ASN A 98 -27.21 -28.85 -47.56
CA ASN A 98 -27.83 -29.52 -46.43
C ASN A 98 -27.19 -30.90 -46.33
N VAL A 99 -26.65 -31.24 -45.16
CA VAL A 99 -26.04 -32.54 -44.93
C VAL A 99 -26.95 -33.50 -44.18
N ASP A 100 -27.79 -33.01 -43.28
CA ASP A 100 -28.88 -33.76 -42.69
C ASP A 100 -30.21 -32.98 -42.79
N LEU A 101 -31.29 -33.68 -43.15
CA LEU A 101 -32.61 -33.10 -43.40
C LEU A 101 -33.56 -33.47 -42.26
N PRO A 102 -34.24 -32.50 -41.62
CA PRO A 102 -35.15 -32.75 -40.51
C PRO A 102 -36.42 -33.45 -41.01
N THR A 103 -36.37 -34.76 -41.19
CA THR A 103 -37.56 -35.56 -41.46
C THR A 103 -37.86 -36.46 -40.28
N VAL A 104 -39.12 -36.40 -39.85
CA VAL A 104 -39.74 -37.15 -38.74
C VAL A 104 -39.72 -38.68 -38.88
N SER A 105 -38.86 -39.21 -39.74
CA SER A 105 -38.69 -40.63 -40.03
C SER A 105 -37.29 -40.94 -40.56
N ASP A 106 -36.26 -40.29 -40.01
CA ASP A 106 -34.90 -40.80 -40.04
C ASP A 106 -34.91 -42.27 -39.55
N PRO A 107 -34.46 -43.24 -40.38
CA PRO A 107 -34.32 -44.65 -40.00
C PRO A 107 -33.17 -44.95 -39.04
N ASP A 108 -32.23 -44.01 -38.85
CA ASP A 108 -31.00 -44.23 -38.08
C ASP A 108 -31.23 -44.02 -36.59
N GLY A 109 -32.25 -43.25 -36.24
CA GLY A 109 -33.10 -43.53 -35.09
C GLY A 109 -32.56 -43.03 -33.77
N GLY A 110 -32.90 -41.77 -33.49
CA GLY A 110 -32.90 -41.16 -32.16
C GLY A 110 -31.86 -40.04 -32.04
N PRO A 111 -32.14 -39.01 -31.23
CA PRO A 111 -31.16 -37.95 -30.97
C PRO A 111 -29.84 -38.58 -30.47
N ASN A 112 -28.70 -38.03 -30.92
CA ASN A 112 -27.32 -38.40 -30.54
C ASN A 112 -26.64 -39.49 -31.40
N LEU A 113 -26.77 -39.47 -32.73
CA LEU A 113 -25.98 -40.32 -33.63
C LEU A 113 -24.69 -39.64 -34.10
N THR A 114 -23.87 -40.34 -34.89
CA THR A 114 -22.67 -39.77 -35.52
C THR A 114 -23.14 -38.80 -36.60
N GLY A 115 -23.01 -37.49 -36.39
CA GLY A 115 -23.41 -36.49 -37.38
C GLY A 115 -22.51 -36.47 -38.62
N SER A 116 -22.89 -35.63 -39.57
CA SER A 116 -22.28 -35.47 -40.88
C SER A 116 -21.03 -34.61 -40.84
N ILE A 117 -20.12 -34.85 -41.79
CA ILE A 117 -18.94 -34.00 -41.99
C ILE A 117 -19.10 -33.19 -43.26
N VAL A 118 -19.01 -31.86 -43.15
CA VAL A 118 -18.95 -30.91 -44.27
C VAL A 118 -17.52 -30.40 -44.41
N THR A 119 -16.82 -30.76 -45.48
CA THR A 119 -15.47 -30.23 -45.77
C THR A 119 -15.49 -29.38 -47.03
N ILE A 120 -15.05 -28.12 -46.92
CA ILE A 120 -14.97 -27.15 -48.01
C ILE A 120 -13.51 -26.68 -48.19
N ASP A 121 -12.77 -27.36 -49.07
CA ASP A 121 -11.41 -26.98 -49.49
C ASP A 121 -11.38 -26.25 -50.84
N GLY A 122 -12.48 -26.34 -51.60
CA GLY A 122 -12.60 -25.75 -52.94
C GLY A 122 -13.18 -24.33 -52.93
N SER A 123 -13.27 -23.73 -54.11
CA SER A 123 -13.79 -22.37 -54.25
C SER A 123 -15.32 -22.34 -54.25
N LEU A 124 -15.90 -21.43 -53.47
CA LEU A 124 -17.31 -21.09 -53.44
C LEU A 124 -17.50 -19.66 -53.96
N GLU A 125 -18.24 -19.50 -55.05
CA GLU A 125 -18.48 -18.21 -55.69
C GLU A 125 -19.99 -17.93 -55.75
N SER A 126 -20.46 -16.95 -54.99
CA SER A 126 -21.91 -16.65 -54.90
C SER A 126 -22.15 -15.18 -54.59
N SER A 127 -22.96 -14.53 -55.42
CA SER A 127 -23.43 -13.17 -55.15
C SER A 127 -24.52 -13.09 -54.08
N GLY A 128 -25.12 -14.23 -53.71
CA GLY A 128 -26.23 -14.35 -52.77
C GLY A 128 -25.88 -15.03 -51.44
N ALA A 129 -24.60 -15.35 -51.21
CA ALA A 129 -24.06 -16.17 -50.12
C ALA A 129 -24.19 -17.69 -50.29
N THR A 130 -23.49 -18.42 -49.42
CA THR A 130 -23.54 -19.87 -49.25
C THR A 130 -24.15 -20.18 -47.89
N PHE A 131 -25.13 -21.08 -47.86
CA PHE A 131 -25.79 -21.56 -46.65
C PHE A 131 -25.46 -23.03 -46.46
N ILE A 132 -25.00 -23.39 -45.27
CA ILE A 132 -24.65 -24.76 -44.89
C ILE A 132 -25.46 -25.10 -43.64
N THR A 133 -26.24 -26.17 -43.67
CA THR A 133 -27.05 -26.60 -42.52
C THR A 133 -26.69 -28.03 -42.10
N GLY A 134 -26.46 -28.20 -40.80
CA GLY A 134 -26.17 -29.46 -40.13
C GLY A 134 -27.38 -30.37 -40.12
N GLY A 135 -28.27 -30.23 -39.13
CA GLY A 135 -29.39 -31.13 -38.95
C GLY A 135 -29.85 -31.15 -37.50
N ASP A 136 -30.28 -32.30 -36.98
CA ASP A 136 -30.51 -32.49 -35.53
C ASP A 136 -29.47 -33.39 -34.84
N ASP A 137 -28.40 -33.73 -35.55
CA ASP A 137 -27.24 -34.51 -35.11
C ASP A 137 -26.04 -33.63 -34.73
N ASN A 138 -24.93 -34.24 -34.30
CA ASN A 138 -23.68 -33.54 -33.96
C ASN A 138 -22.77 -33.49 -35.19
N ASP A 139 -22.88 -32.44 -35.99
CA ASP A 139 -22.17 -32.28 -37.26
C ASP A 139 -20.78 -31.64 -37.10
N ILE A 140 -19.91 -31.84 -38.09
CA ILE A 140 -18.60 -31.19 -38.17
C ILE A 140 -18.52 -30.40 -39.47
N PHE A 141 -18.29 -29.09 -39.36
CA PHE A 141 -18.08 -28.18 -40.47
C PHE A 141 -16.60 -27.78 -40.52
N ASP A 142 -15.87 -28.25 -41.52
CA ASP A 142 -14.48 -27.88 -41.80
C ASP A 142 -14.44 -26.94 -43.01
N ILE A 143 -14.31 -25.63 -42.73
CA ILE A 143 -14.54 -24.57 -43.71
C ILE A 143 -13.28 -23.72 -43.89
N GLN A 144 -12.81 -23.63 -45.13
CA GLN A 144 -11.81 -22.63 -45.51
C GLN A 144 -12.47 -21.27 -45.81
N PRO A 145 -12.17 -20.21 -45.04
CA PRO A 145 -12.65 -18.85 -45.33
C PRO A 145 -12.10 -18.33 -46.67
N GLN A 146 -12.94 -17.67 -47.46
CA GLN A 146 -12.59 -17.33 -48.84
C GLN A 146 -13.27 -16.06 -49.37
N VAL A 147 -12.84 -15.59 -50.54
CA VAL A 147 -13.28 -14.31 -51.14
C VAL A 147 -14.54 -14.40 -51.99
N GLY A 148 -14.89 -15.59 -52.47
CA GLY A 148 -15.90 -15.76 -53.52
C GLY A 148 -17.34 -15.75 -53.00
N SER A 149 -17.54 -16.11 -51.74
CA SER A 149 -18.86 -16.13 -51.09
C SER A 149 -18.73 -15.84 -49.61
N ALA A 150 -19.67 -15.06 -49.08
CA ALA A 150 -19.94 -15.11 -47.65
C ALA A 150 -20.57 -16.46 -47.31
N ILE A 151 -20.20 -17.06 -46.19
CA ILE A 151 -20.66 -18.39 -45.77
C ILE A 151 -21.47 -18.22 -44.49
N LEU A 152 -22.61 -18.90 -44.39
CA LEU A 152 -23.39 -19.03 -43.17
C LEU A 152 -23.55 -20.50 -42.84
N VAL A 153 -23.04 -20.90 -41.68
CA VAL A 153 -23.19 -22.26 -41.12
C VAL A 153 -24.27 -22.23 -40.05
N ASP A 154 -25.20 -23.17 -40.09
CA ASP A 154 -26.24 -23.35 -39.07
C ASP A 154 -26.25 -24.80 -38.62
N GLY A 155 -25.86 -25.04 -37.37
CA GLY A 155 -25.90 -26.37 -36.77
C GLY A 155 -27.32 -26.95 -36.64
N ASN A 156 -28.32 -26.07 -36.51
CA ASN A 156 -29.76 -26.39 -36.34
C ASN A 156 -30.22 -26.98 -34.99
N LEU A 157 -29.55 -26.69 -33.87
CA LEU A 157 -29.93 -27.08 -32.49
C LEU A 157 -30.18 -28.60 -32.35
N PRO A 158 -29.27 -29.37 -31.75
CA PRO A 158 -29.53 -30.78 -31.49
C PRO A 158 -30.84 -30.94 -30.70
N ALA A 159 -31.70 -31.87 -31.13
CA ALA A 159 -33.07 -31.99 -30.62
C ALA A 159 -33.07 -32.34 -29.11
N ALA A 160 -33.18 -31.31 -28.26
CA ALA A 160 -33.28 -31.32 -26.80
C ALA A 160 -33.40 -32.71 -26.15
N GLY A 161 -32.26 -33.34 -25.86
CA GLY A 161 -32.14 -34.52 -25.02
C GLY A 161 -31.19 -34.22 -23.86
N ASP A 162 -31.75 -34.23 -22.64
CA ASP A 162 -31.15 -34.22 -21.29
C ASP A 162 -29.77 -33.53 -20.99
N PRO A 163 -29.63 -32.87 -19.82
CA PRO A 163 -28.34 -32.36 -19.34
C PRO A 163 -27.27 -33.47 -19.26
N GLY A 164 -26.17 -33.33 -20.00
CA GLY A 164 -25.00 -34.21 -19.92
C GLY A 164 -24.63 -34.99 -21.19
N ASP A 165 -25.21 -34.70 -22.35
CA ASP A 165 -24.78 -35.25 -23.65
C ASP A 165 -23.56 -34.50 -24.26
N PRO A 166 -22.70 -35.18 -25.07
CA PRO A 166 -21.41 -34.68 -25.59
C PRO A 166 -21.53 -33.39 -26.45
N PRO A 167 -20.41 -32.68 -26.73
CA PRO A 167 -20.43 -31.43 -27.49
C PRO A 167 -21.17 -31.64 -28.82
N GLY A 168 -22.11 -30.73 -29.12
CA GLY A 168 -22.96 -30.74 -30.31
C GLY A 168 -22.17 -30.51 -31.60
N ASP A 169 -22.62 -29.56 -32.40
CA ASP A 169 -22.00 -29.19 -33.67
C ASP A 169 -20.61 -28.57 -33.47
N THR A 170 -19.68 -28.93 -34.36
CA THR A 170 -18.30 -28.41 -34.36
C THR A 170 -18.03 -27.63 -35.64
N LEU A 171 -17.57 -26.39 -35.53
CA LEU A 171 -17.05 -25.59 -36.65
C LEU A 171 -15.53 -25.46 -36.54
N ILE A 172 -14.82 -25.87 -37.59
CA ILE A 172 -13.38 -25.71 -37.76
C ILE A 172 -13.13 -24.67 -38.85
N LEU A 173 -12.40 -23.60 -38.53
CA LEU A 173 -12.02 -22.56 -39.48
C LEU A 173 -10.50 -22.52 -39.65
N ASP A 174 -10.03 -22.62 -40.89
CA ASP A 174 -8.61 -22.44 -41.23
C ASP A 174 -8.29 -20.95 -41.43
N ALA A 175 -7.63 -20.34 -40.44
CA ALA A 175 -7.18 -18.96 -40.46
C ALA A 175 -5.79 -18.77 -41.11
N THR A 176 -5.22 -19.81 -41.72
CA THR A 176 -3.87 -19.76 -42.31
C THR A 176 -3.72 -18.60 -43.30
N GLY A 177 -2.84 -17.65 -42.94
CA GLY A 177 -2.49 -16.53 -43.81
C GLY A 177 -3.56 -15.44 -43.93
N LEU A 178 -4.56 -15.44 -43.04
CA LEU A 178 -5.54 -14.37 -42.92
C LEU A 178 -4.95 -13.21 -42.07
N PRO A 179 -4.72 -12.02 -42.65
CA PRO A 179 -4.29 -10.86 -41.88
C PRO A 179 -5.46 -10.21 -41.13
N ASP A 180 -5.21 -9.76 -39.91
CA ASP A 180 -6.18 -9.05 -39.05
C ASP A 180 -7.48 -9.86 -38.86
N ALA A 181 -7.34 -11.18 -38.67
CA ALA A 181 -8.46 -12.07 -38.46
C ALA A 181 -9.00 -11.93 -37.04
N PHE A 182 -10.32 -11.77 -36.92
CA PHE A 182 -11.01 -11.74 -35.64
C PHE A 182 -12.30 -12.55 -35.68
N VAL A 183 -12.67 -13.12 -34.53
CA VAL A 183 -13.94 -13.80 -34.29
C VAL A 183 -14.73 -13.02 -33.26
N ASP A 184 -15.94 -12.60 -33.64
CA ASP A 184 -16.92 -12.03 -32.72
C ASP A 184 -17.99 -13.09 -32.44
N LEU A 185 -18.14 -13.48 -31.18
CA LEU A 185 -19.02 -14.56 -30.75
C LEU A 185 -19.90 -14.18 -29.56
N ILE A 186 -21.14 -14.65 -29.61
CA ILE A 186 -22.15 -14.51 -28.57
C ILE A 186 -22.54 -15.93 -28.15
N PRO A 187 -22.38 -16.30 -26.87
CA PRO A 187 -22.96 -17.53 -26.35
C PRO A 187 -24.48 -17.40 -26.37
N THR A 188 -25.19 -18.45 -26.78
CA THR A 188 -26.66 -18.50 -26.73
C THR A 188 -27.13 -19.80 -26.10
N THR A 189 -28.43 -19.89 -25.83
CA THR A 189 -29.06 -21.12 -25.32
C THR A 189 -28.89 -22.35 -26.23
N GLY A 190 -28.48 -22.12 -27.48
CA GLY A 190 -28.31 -23.10 -28.55
C GLY A 190 -26.90 -23.35 -29.02
N GLY A 191 -25.88 -22.90 -28.29
CA GLY A 191 -24.51 -22.83 -28.77
C GLY A 191 -24.12 -21.40 -29.17
N PHE A 192 -23.04 -21.24 -29.92
CA PHE A 192 -22.53 -19.94 -30.31
C PHE A 192 -23.20 -19.40 -31.57
N VAL A 193 -23.44 -18.09 -31.56
CA VAL A 193 -23.66 -17.30 -32.77
C VAL A 193 -22.49 -16.37 -32.96
N GLY A 194 -21.92 -16.34 -34.16
CA GLY A 194 -20.74 -15.52 -34.37
C GLY A 194 -20.37 -15.30 -35.82
N VAL A 195 -19.28 -14.58 -36.00
CA VAL A 195 -18.72 -14.27 -37.31
C VAL A 195 -17.20 -14.22 -37.25
N LEU A 196 -16.56 -14.96 -38.16
CA LEU A 196 -15.15 -14.75 -38.51
C LEU A 196 -15.07 -13.69 -39.61
N SER A 197 -14.19 -12.71 -39.41
CA SER A 197 -13.87 -11.69 -40.41
C SER A 197 -12.36 -11.47 -40.47
N ALA A 198 -11.83 -11.25 -41.68
CA ALA A 198 -10.43 -10.90 -41.88
C ALA A 198 -10.25 -10.05 -43.15
N THR A 199 -9.12 -9.38 -43.27
CA THR A 199 -8.80 -8.62 -44.49
C THR A 199 -8.57 -9.59 -45.66
N GLY A 200 -9.34 -9.43 -46.74
CA GLY A 200 -9.13 -10.21 -47.96
C GLY A 200 -9.91 -11.52 -48.03
N ILE A 201 -10.96 -11.70 -47.21
CA ILE A 201 -12.00 -12.71 -47.35
C ILE A 201 -13.39 -12.08 -47.23
N LEU A 202 -14.44 -12.82 -47.57
CA LEU A 202 -15.80 -12.52 -47.12
C LEU A 202 -16.07 -13.21 -45.77
N PRO A 203 -17.00 -12.68 -44.95
CA PRO A 203 -17.22 -13.22 -43.61
C PRO A 203 -17.78 -14.64 -43.60
N VAL A 204 -17.41 -15.41 -42.58
CA VAL A 204 -18.03 -16.71 -42.26
C VAL A 204 -18.86 -16.52 -40.99
N GLY A 205 -20.19 -16.48 -41.15
CA GLY A 205 -21.13 -16.45 -40.04
C GLY A 205 -21.50 -17.86 -39.59
N PHE A 206 -21.83 -18.02 -38.32
CA PHE A 206 -22.30 -19.29 -37.78
C PHE A 206 -23.34 -19.09 -36.69
N THR A 207 -24.20 -20.09 -36.52
CA THR A 207 -25.21 -20.17 -35.46
C THR A 207 -25.38 -21.61 -35.02
N SER A 208 -25.80 -21.79 -33.76
CA SER A 208 -26.05 -23.11 -33.20
C SER A 208 -24.82 -24.02 -33.23
N ILE A 209 -23.64 -23.46 -32.95
CA ILE A 209 -22.37 -24.22 -32.93
C ILE A 209 -21.91 -24.39 -31.48
N GLU A 210 -21.80 -25.61 -30.97
CA GLU A 210 -21.35 -25.85 -29.61
C GLU A 210 -19.83 -25.84 -29.46
N THR A 211 -19.08 -26.16 -30.51
CA THR A 211 -17.61 -26.18 -30.49
C THR A 211 -17.04 -25.40 -31.67
N LEU A 212 -16.23 -24.38 -31.39
CA LEU A 212 -15.48 -23.63 -32.40
C LEU A 212 -13.99 -23.94 -32.26
N ASP A 213 -13.36 -24.39 -33.35
CA ASP A 213 -11.92 -24.58 -33.48
C ASP A 213 -11.36 -23.68 -34.60
N ILE A 214 -10.20 -23.09 -34.35
CA ILE A 214 -9.47 -22.25 -35.31
C ILE A 214 -8.10 -22.87 -35.50
N THR A 215 -7.67 -22.99 -36.76
CA THR A 215 -6.36 -23.56 -37.08
C THR A 215 -5.54 -22.63 -37.96
N GLY A 216 -4.23 -22.61 -37.75
CA GLY A 216 -3.27 -22.17 -38.78
C GLY A 216 -2.88 -20.68 -38.75
N GLY A 217 -3.36 -19.91 -37.79
CA GLY A 217 -2.95 -18.53 -37.59
C GLY A 217 -3.60 -17.91 -36.36
N PRO A 218 -2.90 -17.00 -35.64
CA PRO A 218 -3.43 -16.39 -34.44
C PRO A 218 -4.58 -15.43 -34.79
N VAL A 219 -5.69 -15.54 -34.06
CA VAL A 219 -6.93 -14.77 -34.28
C VAL A 219 -7.30 -13.99 -33.02
N ASP A 220 -7.80 -12.77 -33.18
CA ASP A 220 -8.37 -12.01 -32.06
C ASP A 220 -9.78 -12.52 -31.73
N PHE A 221 -10.00 -12.96 -30.50
CA PHE A 221 -11.32 -13.42 -30.04
C PHE A 221 -12.04 -12.33 -29.27
N ARG A 222 -13.32 -12.12 -29.58
CA ARG A 222 -14.21 -11.24 -28.85
C ARG A 222 -15.46 -12.00 -28.44
N VAL A 223 -15.61 -12.22 -27.13
CA VAL A 223 -16.78 -12.85 -26.51
C VAL A 223 -17.68 -11.74 -25.97
N ARG A 224 -18.93 -11.70 -26.42
CA ARG A 224 -19.94 -10.75 -25.95
C ARG A 224 -21.00 -11.45 -25.10
N MET A 225 -21.09 -11.04 -23.85
CA MET A 225 -22.09 -11.45 -22.88
C MET A 225 -23.36 -10.64 -23.17
N ASP A 226 -24.20 -11.14 -24.07
CA ASP A 226 -25.51 -10.53 -24.34
C ASP A 226 -26.55 -11.62 -24.51
N LEU A 227 -26.93 -12.19 -23.36
CA LEU A 227 -27.92 -13.26 -23.26
C LEU A 227 -29.36 -12.73 -23.21
N SER A 228 -29.53 -11.40 -23.23
CA SER A 228 -30.79 -10.74 -22.91
C SER A 228 -31.92 -10.97 -23.92
N ASN A 229 -31.62 -11.50 -25.12
CA ASN A 229 -32.55 -12.08 -26.08
C ASN A 229 -31.81 -12.51 -27.36
N ASP A 230 -32.28 -13.56 -28.05
CA ASP A 230 -31.93 -13.91 -29.45
C ASP A 230 -32.19 -12.76 -30.48
N GLN A 231 -32.32 -11.49 -30.06
CA GLN A 231 -32.69 -10.35 -30.90
C GLN A 231 -31.64 -9.22 -30.92
N ASP A 232 -30.55 -9.29 -30.13
CA ASP A 232 -29.51 -8.23 -30.09
C ASP A 232 -28.35 -8.43 -31.10
N LEU A 233 -28.58 -9.27 -32.11
CA LEU A 233 -27.80 -9.16 -33.33
C LEU A 233 -28.29 -7.91 -34.05
N GLY A 234 -27.45 -6.89 -34.01
CA GLY A 234 -27.67 -5.58 -34.58
C GLY A 234 -27.96 -5.60 -36.07
N ALA A 235 -28.42 -4.47 -36.54
CA ALA A 235 -29.71 -4.47 -37.12
C ALA A 235 -29.64 -4.13 -38.65
N SER A 236 -28.44 -4.17 -39.21
CA SER A 236 -28.22 -4.01 -40.64
C SER A 236 -26.99 -4.83 -40.98
N PRO A 237 -27.03 -5.70 -42.01
CA PRO A 237 -25.83 -6.38 -42.45
C PRO A 237 -24.72 -5.36 -42.67
N SER A 238 -23.51 -5.71 -42.25
CA SER A 238 -22.31 -5.02 -42.72
C SER A 238 -22.39 -4.90 -44.25
N THR A 239 -21.76 -3.89 -44.84
CA THR A 239 -21.68 -3.75 -46.30
C THR A 239 -21.06 -4.96 -47.02
N ASN A 240 -20.60 -5.97 -46.26
CA ASN A 240 -19.95 -7.19 -46.70
C ASN A 240 -20.93 -8.35 -46.93
N PHE A 241 -22.21 -8.23 -46.53
CA PHE A 241 -23.27 -9.16 -46.93
C PHE A 241 -24.19 -8.52 -47.99
N PRO A 242 -24.49 -9.20 -49.11
CA PRO A 242 -25.43 -8.70 -50.10
C PRO A 242 -26.81 -8.45 -49.46
N THR A 243 -27.41 -7.31 -49.77
CA THR A 243 -28.79 -6.99 -49.34
C THR A 243 -29.76 -8.12 -49.70
N GLY A 244 -30.31 -8.80 -48.68
CA GLY A 244 -31.26 -9.90 -48.82
C GLY A 244 -30.71 -11.31 -48.57
N ALA A 245 -29.42 -11.44 -48.23
CA ALA A 245 -28.76 -12.72 -47.95
C ALA A 245 -28.85 -13.21 -46.50
N LEU A 246 -29.57 -12.51 -45.60
CA LEU A 246 -29.78 -12.98 -44.22
C LEU A 246 -31.24 -13.38 -44.00
N PRO A 247 -31.52 -14.59 -43.47
CA PRO A 247 -32.88 -15.00 -43.09
C PRO A 247 -33.39 -14.33 -41.81
N PHE A 248 -32.58 -13.51 -41.11
CA PHE A 248 -32.97 -12.82 -39.90
C PHE A 248 -33.02 -11.28 -40.08
N ASN A 249 -34.11 -10.69 -39.59
CA ASN A 249 -34.38 -9.25 -39.64
C ASN A 249 -33.63 -8.52 -38.52
N LEU A 250 -32.35 -8.31 -38.76
CA LEU A 250 -31.54 -7.28 -38.15
C LEU A 250 -32.23 -5.92 -38.48
N ALA A 251 -32.62 -5.07 -37.50
CA ALA A 251 -33.33 -3.76 -37.63
C ALA A 251 -32.55 -2.41 -37.42
N ALA A 252 -31.96 -1.80 -38.46
CA ALA A 252 -30.83 -0.85 -38.50
C ALA A 252 -30.54 0.15 -37.34
N GLY A 253 -29.28 0.19 -36.91
CA GLY A 253 -28.65 1.36 -36.30
C GLY A 253 -27.60 1.06 -35.24
N ASN A 254 -26.34 0.88 -35.64
CA ASN A 254 -25.08 1.36 -35.01
C ASN A 254 -23.92 0.70 -35.77
N GLY A 255 -23.10 1.50 -36.45
CA GLY A 255 -21.91 0.99 -37.14
C GLY A 255 -20.90 0.41 -36.15
N PHE A 256 -20.00 -0.45 -36.65
CA PHE A 256 -18.83 -1.02 -35.97
C PHE A 256 -17.95 0.03 -35.26
N GLY A 257 -18.44 0.55 -34.14
CA GLY A 257 -17.86 1.70 -33.44
C GLY A 257 -18.84 2.28 -32.42
N GLY A 258 -19.28 1.45 -31.47
CA GLY A 258 -20.08 1.88 -30.33
C GLY A 258 -20.20 0.76 -29.29
N ALA A 259 -19.63 0.99 -28.12
CA ALA A 259 -19.76 0.20 -26.91
C ALA A 259 -21.21 0.21 -26.41
N SER A 260 -22.06 -0.69 -26.92
CA SER A 260 -23.30 -1.05 -26.21
C SER A 260 -23.22 -2.52 -25.86
N THR A 261 -22.83 -2.74 -24.62
CA THR A 261 -23.00 -3.97 -23.85
C THR A 261 -24.49 -4.24 -23.70
N GLY A 262 -24.87 -5.52 -23.70
CA GLY A 262 -26.27 -5.96 -23.73
C GLY A 262 -27.07 -5.47 -22.53
N LEU A 263 -28.40 -5.60 -22.55
CA LEU A 263 -29.26 -5.20 -21.42
C LEU A 263 -29.20 -6.13 -20.20
N GLY A 264 -28.33 -7.16 -20.23
CA GLY A 264 -28.35 -8.28 -19.30
C GLY A 264 -29.65 -9.09 -19.34
N ASP A 265 -29.58 -10.39 -19.09
CA ASP A 265 -30.78 -11.20 -18.91
C ASP A 265 -31.34 -11.05 -17.47
N GLY A 266 -30.57 -10.41 -16.58
CA GLY A 266 -30.86 -10.18 -15.18
C GLY A 266 -30.33 -11.28 -14.25
N THR A 267 -29.50 -12.19 -14.77
CA THR A 267 -28.84 -13.29 -14.05
C THR A 267 -27.34 -13.06 -14.11
N ALA A 268 -26.63 -13.41 -13.04
CA ALA A 268 -25.18 -13.29 -13.05
C ALA A 268 -24.57 -14.32 -14.01
N ASP A 269 -23.58 -13.88 -14.77
CA ASP A 269 -22.87 -14.68 -15.75
C ASP A 269 -21.46 -15.05 -15.24
N ASP A 270 -21.06 -16.31 -15.39
CA ASP A 270 -19.72 -16.81 -15.00
C ASP A 270 -18.92 -17.22 -16.24
N ILE A 271 -17.78 -16.58 -16.46
CA ILE A 271 -16.77 -16.94 -17.45
C ILE A 271 -15.63 -17.65 -16.72
N ASN A 272 -15.25 -18.85 -17.14
CA ASN A 272 -14.11 -19.58 -16.57
C ASN A 272 -13.07 -19.80 -17.65
N LEU A 273 -11.85 -19.31 -17.42
CA LEU A 273 -10.68 -19.49 -18.27
C LEU A 273 -9.72 -20.46 -17.61
N GLN A 274 -9.42 -21.57 -18.30
CA GLN A 274 -8.47 -22.57 -17.84
C GLN A 274 -7.70 -23.15 -19.02
N VAL A 275 -6.39 -23.36 -18.87
CA VAL A 275 -5.61 -24.09 -19.87
C VAL A 275 -5.85 -25.59 -19.72
N ILE A 276 -6.09 -26.31 -20.82
CA ILE A 276 -6.19 -27.78 -20.82
C ILE A 276 -5.25 -28.35 -21.89
N GLY A 277 -4.05 -28.74 -21.48
CA GLY A 277 -3.04 -29.23 -22.40
C GLY A 277 -2.46 -28.11 -23.28
N THR A 278 -2.96 -27.94 -24.50
CA THR A 278 -2.55 -26.87 -25.44
C THR A 278 -3.73 -26.02 -25.91
N THR A 279 -4.89 -26.17 -25.28
CA THR A 279 -6.11 -25.43 -25.59
C THR A 279 -6.47 -24.51 -24.44
N LEU A 280 -7.04 -23.35 -24.76
CA LEU A 280 -7.79 -22.56 -23.79
C LEU A 280 -9.18 -23.15 -23.70
N GLU A 281 -9.61 -23.56 -22.51
CA GLU A 281 -11.02 -23.81 -22.24
C GLU A 281 -11.66 -22.52 -21.70
N THR A 282 -12.68 -22.02 -22.38
CA THR A 282 -13.52 -20.91 -21.93
C THR A 282 -14.92 -21.44 -21.70
N GLN A 283 -15.35 -21.55 -20.44
CA GLN A 283 -16.73 -21.91 -20.10
C GLN A 283 -17.51 -20.64 -19.77
N VAL A 284 -18.63 -20.42 -20.44
CA VAL A 284 -19.55 -19.31 -20.15
C VAL A 284 -20.85 -19.87 -19.60
N THR A 285 -21.28 -19.42 -18.42
CA THR A 285 -22.46 -19.93 -17.71
C THR A 285 -23.41 -18.83 -17.30
N ASP A 286 -24.70 -18.95 -17.63
CA ASP A 286 -25.76 -17.95 -17.35
C ASP A 286 -26.58 -18.24 -16.07
N GLY A 287 -25.98 -18.99 -15.15
CA GLY A 287 -26.66 -19.59 -14.00
C GLY A 287 -27.63 -20.74 -14.33
N THR A 288 -27.98 -20.97 -15.60
CA THR A 288 -28.88 -22.06 -16.02
C THR A 288 -28.25 -23.05 -16.98
N ARG A 289 -27.29 -22.63 -17.81
CA ARG A 289 -26.60 -23.41 -18.84
C ARG A 289 -25.15 -22.97 -18.98
N THR A 290 -24.29 -23.89 -19.42
CA THR A 290 -22.87 -23.65 -19.70
C THR A 290 -22.58 -23.95 -21.17
N VAL A 291 -21.82 -23.07 -21.82
CA VAL A 291 -21.28 -23.26 -23.18
C VAL A 291 -19.74 -23.24 -23.10
N THR A 292 -19.05 -24.04 -23.91
CA THR A 292 -17.60 -24.22 -23.82
C THR A 292 -16.89 -23.97 -25.15
N LEU A 293 -15.86 -23.13 -25.14
CA LEU A 293 -14.93 -22.92 -26.26
C LEU A 293 -13.62 -23.63 -25.94
N THR A 294 -13.02 -24.31 -26.92
CA THR A 294 -11.73 -25.01 -26.74
C THR A 294 -10.69 -24.74 -27.85
N PRO A 295 -10.47 -23.47 -28.29
CA PRO A 295 -9.45 -23.17 -29.27
C PRO A 295 -8.05 -23.53 -28.75
N ARG A 296 -7.14 -23.83 -29.66
CA ARG A 296 -5.71 -23.95 -29.34
C ARG A 296 -5.14 -22.61 -28.92
N LEU A 297 -4.33 -22.61 -27.86
CA LEU A 297 -3.77 -21.38 -27.31
C LEU A 297 -2.86 -20.65 -28.33
N ASP A 298 -2.05 -21.40 -29.08
CA ASP A 298 -1.18 -20.87 -30.15
C ASP A 298 -1.96 -20.22 -31.33
N ASP A 299 -3.25 -20.52 -31.46
CA ASP A 299 -4.13 -19.99 -32.50
C ASP A 299 -4.94 -18.75 -31.99
N ILE A 300 -4.70 -18.30 -30.76
CA ILE A 300 -5.32 -17.10 -30.18
C ILE A 300 -4.28 -15.97 -30.11
N ASN A 301 -4.57 -14.85 -30.79
CA ASN A 301 -3.74 -13.65 -30.73
C ASN A 301 -4.00 -12.86 -29.45
N SER A 302 -5.26 -12.60 -29.14
CA SER A 302 -5.72 -11.89 -27.95
C SER A 302 -7.15 -12.29 -27.61
N LEU A 303 -7.59 -12.02 -26.38
CA LEU A 303 -8.96 -12.29 -25.93
C LEU A 303 -9.61 -11.03 -25.35
N GLN A 304 -10.82 -10.72 -25.82
CA GLN A 304 -11.68 -9.68 -25.27
C GLN A 304 -12.97 -10.32 -24.75
N VAL A 305 -13.30 -10.08 -23.49
CA VAL A 305 -14.57 -10.45 -22.86
C VAL A 305 -15.33 -9.16 -22.59
N LEU A 306 -16.53 -9.05 -23.16
CA LEU A 306 -17.40 -7.89 -22.94
C LEU A 306 -18.63 -8.35 -22.18
N GLY A 307 -18.75 -7.87 -20.95
CA GLY A 307 -19.88 -8.04 -20.05
C GLY A 307 -21.17 -7.41 -20.58
N SER A 308 -22.17 -7.54 -19.74
CA SER A 308 -23.58 -7.34 -20.00
C SER A 308 -24.11 -6.17 -19.13
N GLY A 309 -25.42 -6.13 -18.85
CA GLY A 309 -26.05 -5.17 -17.94
C GLY A 309 -26.38 -5.75 -16.55
N ASP A 310 -26.02 -7.01 -16.31
CA ASP A 310 -26.11 -7.72 -15.02
C ASP A 310 -24.70 -8.05 -14.49
N ASP A 311 -24.59 -8.91 -13.47
CA ASP A 311 -23.32 -9.15 -12.78
C ASP A 311 -22.48 -10.20 -13.54
N ASP A 312 -21.36 -9.81 -14.16
CA ASP A 312 -20.45 -10.72 -14.87
C ASP A 312 -19.21 -11.07 -14.03
N THR A 313 -18.85 -12.35 -13.94
CA THR A 313 -17.65 -12.81 -13.23
C THR A 313 -16.67 -13.51 -14.15
N LEU A 314 -15.46 -12.98 -14.30
CA LEU A 314 -14.34 -13.61 -14.99
C LEU A 314 -13.45 -14.39 -14.00
N ASN A 315 -13.47 -15.71 -14.09
CA ASN A 315 -12.66 -16.62 -13.29
C ASN A 315 -11.44 -17.08 -14.11
N ILE A 316 -10.25 -16.94 -13.55
CA ILE A 316 -8.97 -17.36 -14.14
C ILE A 316 -8.33 -18.38 -13.19
N ASP A 317 -8.12 -19.59 -13.70
CA ASP A 317 -7.54 -20.70 -12.93
C ASP A 317 -6.18 -21.10 -13.51
N ASP A 318 -5.15 -21.06 -12.67
CA ASP A 318 -3.78 -21.36 -13.04
C ASP A 318 -3.42 -22.85 -12.96
N VAL A 319 -4.33 -23.75 -12.52
CA VAL A 319 -4.01 -25.14 -12.15
C VAL A 319 -3.24 -25.94 -13.22
N ASN A 320 -3.35 -25.53 -14.48
CA ASN A 320 -2.68 -26.11 -15.64
C ASN A 320 -1.74 -25.13 -16.39
N GLY A 321 -1.35 -24.05 -15.73
CA GLY A 321 -0.65 -22.89 -16.28
C GLY A 321 -1.58 -21.70 -16.51
N LEU A 322 -1.01 -20.50 -16.47
CA LEU A 322 -1.73 -19.27 -16.81
C LEU A 322 -2.11 -19.27 -18.30
N PRO A 323 -3.33 -18.80 -18.66
CA PRO A 323 -3.65 -18.53 -20.05
C PRO A 323 -2.78 -17.36 -20.54
N SER A 324 -2.16 -17.51 -21.71
CA SER A 324 -1.37 -16.46 -22.34
C SER A 324 -1.43 -16.54 -23.84
N PHE A 325 -1.39 -15.39 -24.50
CA PHE A 325 -1.74 -15.21 -25.89
C PHE A 325 -0.56 -14.66 -26.70
N ALA A 326 -0.63 -14.79 -28.02
CA ALA A 326 0.50 -14.48 -28.88
C ALA A 326 0.72 -12.96 -29.10
N GLY A 327 -0.26 -12.13 -28.77
CA GLY A 327 -0.29 -10.70 -29.05
C GLY A 327 -1.14 -9.90 -28.06
N THR A 328 -1.40 -8.64 -28.39
CA THR A 328 -2.05 -7.67 -27.50
C THR A 328 -3.44 -7.32 -28.01
N VAL A 329 -4.36 -6.96 -27.11
CA VAL A 329 -5.76 -6.66 -27.47
C VAL A 329 -5.80 -5.37 -28.29
N PRO A 330 -6.32 -5.38 -29.53
CA PRO A 330 -6.31 -4.20 -30.38
C PRO A 330 -7.16 -3.04 -29.81
N GLY A 331 -6.51 -1.89 -29.59
CA GLY A 331 -7.20 -0.64 -29.24
C GLY A 331 -7.61 -0.51 -27.77
N VAL A 332 -7.11 -1.39 -26.91
CA VAL A 332 -7.19 -1.27 -25.44
C VAL A 332 -6.11 -0.32 -24.96
N THR A 333 -6.45 0.48 -23.95
CA THR A 333 -5.48 1.38 -23.30
C THR A 333 -4.49 0.56 -22.48
N ASP A 334 -3.30 1.09 -22.30
CA ASP A 334 -2.24 0.47 -21.50
C ASP A 334 -2.04 1.28 -20.22
N ASN A 335 -1.88 0.64 -19.05
CA ASN A 335 -1.52 1.35 -17.84
C ASN A 335 -0.03 1.65 -17.87
N ALA A 336 0.34 2.93 -17.89
CA ALA A 336 1.73 3.35 -18.06
C ALA A 336 2.68 2.86 -16.94
N ASN A 337 2.16 2.38 -15.81
CA ASN A 337 2.92 1.89 -14.67
C ASN A 337 3.28 0.39 -14.80
N ILE A 338 2.64 -0.35 -15.72
CA ILE A 338 3.01 -1.72 -16.08
C ILE A 338 3.63 -1.70 -17.48
N ALA A 339 4.66 -2.51 -17.69
CA ALA A 339 5.38 -2.54 -18.97
C ALA A 339 4.81 -3.62 -19.90
N GLY A 340 4.41 -3.22 -21.12
CA GLY A 340 3.78 -4.12 -22.10
C GLY A 340 2.30 -3.81 -22.20
N GLU A 341 1.61 -4.26 -23.25
CA GLU A 341 0.16 -4.03 -23.40
C GLU A 341 -0.59 -5.32 -23.05
N ALA A 342 -1.81 -5.20 -22.52
CA ALA A 342 -2.63 -6.36 -22.18
C ALA A 342 -2.95 -7.29 -23.36
N GLU A 343 -2.95 -8.58 -23.07
CA GLU A 343 -3.31 -9.67 -23.98
C GLU A 343 -4.74 -10.19 -23.75
N LEU A 344 -5.29 -9.89 -22.56
CA LEU A 344 -6.67 -10.12 -22.17
C LEU A 344 -7.32 -8.79 -21.77
N PHE A 345 -8.54 -8.55 -22.25
CA PHE A 345 -9.34 -7.39 -21.84
C PHE A 345 -10.72 -7.82 -21.35
N PHE A 346 -11.11 -7.33 -20.17
CA PHE A 346 -12.46 -7.52 -19.63
C PHE A 346 -13.17 -6.18 -19.41
N ASP A 347 -14.27 -5.98 -20.13
CA ASP A 347 -15.16 -4.82 -19.93
C ASP A 347 -16.40 -5.32 -19.18
N GLY A 348 -16.45 -5.15 -17.86
CA GLY A 348 -17.60 -5.54 -17.03
C GLY A 348 -18.88 -4.78 -17.41
N ALA A 349 -18.73 -3.61 -18.03
CA ALA A 349 -19.82 -2.79 -18.51
C ALA A 349 -20.73 -2.21 -17.42
N ALA A 350 -21.89 -2.81 -17.15
CA ALA A 350 -22.80 -2.34 -16.12
C ALA A 350 -23.28 -3.52 -15.29
N GLY A 351 -23.07 -3.46 -13.98
CA GLY A 351 -23.31 -4.61 -13.13
C GLY A 351 -22.49 -4.50 -11.87
N SER A 352 -22.47 -5.57 -11.09
CA SER A 352 -21.46 -5.80 -10.04
C SER A 352 -20.49 -6.85 -10.57
N ASP A 353 -19.60 -6.42 -11.46
CA ASP A 353 -18.74 -7.31 -12.24
C ASP A 353 -17.47 -7.67 -11.48
N ALA A 354 -16.97 -8.89 -11.61
CA ALA A 354 -15.87 -9.38 -10.79
C ALA A 354 -14.79 -10.10 -11.59
N ILE A 355 -13.57 -10.08 -11.07
CA ILE A 355 -12.48 -10.96 -11.54
C ILE A 355 -12.01 -11.81 -10.37
N ASN A 356 -11.92 -13.12 -10.59
CA ASN A 356 -11.46 -14.09 -9.61
C ASN A 356 -10.23 -14.84 -10.14
N PHE A 357 -9.09 -14.67 -9.47
CA PHE A 357 -7.90 -15.48 -9.68
C PHE A 357 -7.85 -16.63 -8.68
N THR A 358 -7.72 -17.86 -9.19
CA THR A 358 -7.41 -19.06 -8.39
C THR A 358 -5.99 -19.49 -8.73
N LEU A 359 -5.05 -19.19 -7.83
CA LEU A 359 -3.61 -19.39 -8.02
C LEU A 359 -3.11 -20.59 -7.18
N ASP A 360 -3.49 -21.79 -7.58
CA ASP A 360 -3.25 -23.05 -6.88
C ASP A 360 -2.11 -23.91 -7.49
N ALA A 361 -1.55 -23.53 -8.65
CA ALA A 361 -0.59 -24.34 -9.39
C ALA A 361 0.82 -24.40 -8.79
N ALA A 362 1.15 -23.51 -7.85
CA ALA A 362 2.45 -23.41 -7.18
C ALA A 362 2.89 -24.69 -6.42
N GLY A 363 2.06 -25.74 -6.39
CA GLY A 363 2.36 -27.04 -5.80
C GLY A 363 3.20 -28.02 -6.64
N THR A 364 3.55 -27.75 -7.91
CA THR A 364 4.18 -28.77 -8.79
C THR A 364 5.60 -28.48 -9.34
N ASN A 365 6.11 -27.24 -9.34
CA ASN A 365 7.49 -26.88 -9.68
C ASN A 365 7.71 -25.39 -9.30
N PRO A 366 8.89 -24.93 -8.88
CA PRO A 366 9.10 -23.97 -7.78
C PRO A 366 8.86 -22.48 -8.09
N SER A 367 8.03 -22.12 -9.06
CA SER A 367 7.74 -20.71 -9.31
C SER A 367 6.73 -20.19 -8.28
N THR A 368 7.12 -19.11 -7.61
CA THR A 368 6.19 -18.22 -6.93
C THR A 368 5.44 -17.43 -7.98
N ILE A 369 4.15 -17.13 -7.79
CA ILE A 369 3.43 -16.22 -8.69
C ILE A 369 3.42 -14.84 -8.05
N ASP A 370 3.88 -13.84 -8.80
CA ASP A 370 3.78 -12.43 -8.44
C ASP A 370 2.58 -11.83 -9.16
N GLN A 371 1.87 -10.93 -8.49
CA GLN A 371 0.83 -10.12 -9.12
C GLN A 371 1.18 -8.64 -8.95
N THR A 372 1.16 -7.90 -10.05
CA THR A 372 1.23 -6.44 -10.03
C THR A 372 -0.12 -5.89 -10.46
N TYR A 373 -0.79 -5.15 -9.57
CA TYR A 373 -2.02 -4.43 -9.83
C TYR A 373 -1.72 -2.94 -9.93
N ALA A 374 -1.93 -2.35 -11.10
CA ALA A 374 -1.85 -0.92 -11.31
C ALA A 374 -3.26 -0.33 -11.44
N VAL A 375 -3.55 0.67 -10.62
CA VAL A 375 -4.86 1.31 -10.59
C VAL A 375 -5.03 2.29 -11.76
N GLY A 376 -6.25 2.37 -12.30
CA GLY A 376 -6.59 3.31 -13.36
C GLY A 376 -5.85 3.04 -14.69
N ASP A 377 -5.73 4.11 -15.49
CA ASP A 377 -4.89 4.15 -16.69
C ASP A 377 -3.43 4.59 -16.38
N GLY A 378 -3.09 4.72 -15.10
CA GLY A 378 -1.81 5.25 -14.62
C GLY A 378 -1.68 6.79 -14.68
N ILE A 379 -2.71 7.52 -15.15
CA ILE A 379 -2.69 8.99 -15.32
C ILE A 379 -3.86 9.68 -14.57
N GLY A 380 -4.55 8.99 -13.65
CA GLY A 380 -5.71 9.54 -12.94
C GLY A 380 -7.06 9.29 -13.61
N GLY A 381 -7.13 8.40 -14.61
CA GLY A 381 -8.34 7.94 -15.29
C GLY A 381 -9.09 6.82 -14.55
N GLY A 382 -10.34 6.59 -14.95
CA GLY A 382 -11.18 5.45 -14.54
C GLY A 382 -11.38 5.26 -13.04
N SER A 383 -12.20 6.11 -12.43
CA SER A 383 -12.55 6.01 -11.01
C SER A 383 -14.06 6.10 -10.79
N GLY A 384 -14.62 5.09 -10.12
CA GLY A 384 -16.01 4.97 -9.66
C GLY A 384 -16.76 3.76 -10.23
N VAL A 385 -17.85 3.38 -9.56
CA VAL A 385 -18.77 2.27 -9.91
C VAL A 385 -19.04 2.16 -11.41
N GLY A 386 -18.67 1.03 -12.02
CA GLY A 386 -18.87 0.74 -13.45
C GLY A 386 -18.07 1.63 -14.41
N THR A 387 -17.09 2.37 -13.90
CA THR A 387 -16.18 3.22 -14.70
C THR A 387 -14.73 3.09 -14.27
N SER A 388 -14.48 2.34 -13.21
CA SER A 388 -13.15 2.10 -12.72
C SER A 388 -12.39 1.20 -13.70
N GLU A 389 -11.09 1.41 -13.86
CA GLU A 389 -10.25 0.68 -14.81
C GLU A 389 -8.92 0.35 -14.15
N GLY A 390 -8.18 -0.60 -14.71
CA GLY A 390 -6.91 -1.01 -14.16
C GLY A 390 -6.27 -2.14 -14.94
N GLU A 391 -5.04 -2.47 -14.56
CA GLU A 391 -4.26 -3.50 -15.21
C GLU A 391 -3.60 -4.43 -14.19
N ILE A 392 -3.62 -5.72 -14.50
CA ILE A 392 -3.04 -6.78 -13.66
C ILE A 392 -2.06 -7.58 -14.50
N LEU A 393 -0.81 -7.60 -14.07
CA LEU A 393 0.21 -8.53 -14.54
C LEU A 393 0.36 -9.66 -13.54
N THR A 394 0.15 -10.90 -13.98
CA THR A 394 0.42 -12.12 -13.19
C THR A 394 1.64 -12.83 -13.78
N ASP A 395 2.77 -12.81 -13.08
CA ASP A 395 4.07 -13.35 -13.51
C ASP A 395 4.39 -14.65 -12.77
N ASP A 396 4.67 -15.73 -13.53
CA ASP A 396 5.05 -17.05 -13.00
C ASP A 396 6.57 -17.18 -12.76
N ASN A 397 7.24 -16.06 -12.46
CA ASN A 397 8.65 -15.91 -12.08
C ASN A 397 9.64 -16.74 -12.92
N GLY A 398 9.49 -16.65 -14.24
CA GLY A 398 10.41 -17.25 -15.20
C GLY A 398 10.10 -18.69 -15.62
N ALA A 399 8.91 -19.21 -15.31
CA ALA A 399 8.39 -20.42 -15.95
C ALA A 399 7.83 -20.14 -17.35
N ASN A 400 7.29 -18.92 -17.61
CA ASN A 400 6.56 -18.49 -18.81
C ASN A 400 5.47 -19.52 -19.23
N PRO A 401 4.20 -19.12 -19.27
CA PRO A 401 3.75 -17.77 -19.58
C PRO A 401 3.35 -16.87 -18.41
N ASP A 402 3.33 -15.56 -18.67
CA ASP A 402 2.78 -14.50 -17.80
C ASP A 402 1.44 -14.06 -18.40
N LEU A 403 0.49 -13.60 -17.58
CA LEU A 403 -0.81 -13.09 -18.03
C LEU A 403 -0.91 -11.58 -17.75
N GLN A 404 -1.14 -10.78 -18.78
CA GLN A 404 -1.41 -9.34 -18.66
C GLN A 404 -2.85 -9.03 -19.06
N LEU A 405 -3.64 -8.59 -18.08
CA LEU A 405 -5.06 -8.32 -18.17
C LEU A 405 -5.33 -6.84 -17.92
N TYR A 406 -6.00 -6.17 -18.86
CA TYR A 406 -6.62 -4.86 -18.62
C TYR A 406 -8.11 -5.05 -18.35
N PHE A 407 -8.70 -4.21 -17.52
CA PHE A 407 -10.14 -4.24 -17.27
C PHE A 407 -10.77 -2.85 -17.23
N ALA A 408 -12.08 -2.80 -17.42
CA ALA A 408 -12.91 -1.62 -17.21
C ALA A 408 -14.27 -2.02 -16.61
N GLY A 409 -14.81 -1.19 -15.73
CA GLY A 409 -16.14 -1.35 -15.16
C GLY A 409 -16.28 -2.49 -14.15
N LEU A 410 -15.34 -2.66 -13.22
CA LEU A 410 -15.35 -3.76 -12.25
C LEU A 410 -15.76 -3.33 -10.83
N GLU A 411 -16.31 -4.29 -10.07
CA GLU A 411 -16.54 -4.30 -8.61
C GLU A 411 -16.80 -5.75 -8.04
N PRO A 412 -15.84 -6.58 -7.53
CA PRO A 412 -14.41 -6.40 -7.19
C PRO A 412 -13.41 -7.42 -7.84
N ILE A 413 -12.10 -7.31 -7.54
CA ILE A 413 -11.07 -8.31 -7.87
C ILE A 413 -10.79 -9.19 -6.64
N THR A 414 -10.71 -10.52 -6.82
CA THR A 414 -10.36 -11.47 -5.76
C THR A 414 -9.25 -12.41 -6.21
N THR A 415 -8.20 -12.58 -5.40
CA THR A 415 -7.16 -13.60 -5.60
C THR A 415 -7.17 -14.61 -4.46
N SER A 416 -7.06 -15.89 -4.78
CA SER A 416 -6.94 -16.98 -3.81
C SER A 416 -5.87 -17.98 -4.22
N GLY A 417 -5.55 -18.92 -3.32
CA GLY A 417 -4.54 -19.96 -3.53
C GLY A 417 -3.33 -19.78 -2.61
N THR A 418 -2.20 -20.40 -2.93
CA THR A 418 -0.96 -20.28 -2.12
C THR A 418 0.31 -20.12 -2.98
N PRO A 419 0.35 -19.15 -3.91
CA PRO A 419 1.50 -18.96 -4.78
C PRO A 419 2.79 -18.54 -4.06
N GLY A 420 2.67 -17.83 -2.93
CA GLY A 420 3.80 -17.44 -2.08
C GLY A 420 4.73 -16.36 -2.66
N GLY A 421 4.36 -15.70 -3.77
CA GLY A 421 5.11 -14.57 -4.35
C GLY A 421 4.75 -13.23 -3.71
N THR A 422 4.83 -12.15 -4.50
CA THR A 422 4.60 -10.76 -4.08
C THR A 422 3.35 -10.21 -4.74
N LEU A 423 2.47 -9.58 -3.94
CA LEU A 423 1.48 -8.65 -4.47
C LEU A 423 2.07 -7.25 -4.49
N THR A 424 2.18 -6.65 -5.66
CA THR A 424 2.57 -5.25 -5.85
C THR A 424 1.34 -4.44 -6.25
N VAL A 425 1.04 -3.37 -5.52
CA VAL A 425 -0.03 -2.43 -5.85
C VAL A 425 0.60 -1.09 -6.20
N LEU A 426 0.25 -0.57 -7.37
CA LEU A 426 0.74 0.71 -7.88
C LEU A 426 -0.44 1.67 -7.94
N GLY A 427 -0.32 2.79 -7.23
CA GLY A 427 -1.16 3.97 -7.37
C GLY A 427 -1.07 4.59 -8.77
N ASP A 428 -1.61 5.79 -8.91
CA ASP A 428 -1.45 6.60 -10.12
C ASP A 428 -0.72 7.92 -9.83
N THR A 429 -0.56 8.77 -10.84
CA THR A 429 0.16 10.06 -10.69
C THR A 429 -0.64 11.18 -9.98
N SER A 430 -1.75 10.85 -9.34
CA SER A 430 -2.54 11.76 -8.50
C SER A 430 -2.36 11.43 -7.01
N GLY A 431 -2.77 12.33 -6.11
CA GLY A 431 -2.70 12.03 -4.68
C GLY A 431 -3.71 10.94 -4.29
N ASN A 432 -3.20 9.73 -4.06
CA ASN A 432 -3.91 8.52 -3.73
C ASN A 432 -4.19 8.42 -2.23
N THR A 433 -5.23 7.69 -1.85
CA THR A 433 -5.43 7.23 -0.47
C THR A 433 -5.73 5.74 -0.52
N ILE A 434 -4.72 4.93 -0.23
CA ILE A 434 -4.73 3.47 -0.32
C ILE A 434 -4.80 2.88 1.08
N ASP A 435 -5.88 2.17 1.37
CA ASP A 435 -6.15 1.50 2.63
C ASP A 435 -5.94 -0.03 2.50
N ILE A 436 -5.22 -0.61 3.46
CA ILE A 436 -5.03 -2.06 3.63
C ILE A 436 -5.81 -2.48 4.89
N LEU A 437 -6.83 -3.32 4.73
CA LEU A 437 -7.78 -3.65 5.81
C LEU A 437 -8.29 -5.09 5.76
N ASP A 438 -8.75 -5.60 6.90
CA ASP A 438 -9.47 -6.89 7.00
C ASP A 438 -10.75 -6.87 6.15
N SER A 439 -10.83 -7.74 5.14
CA SER A 439 -11.92 -7.73 4.17
C SER A 439 -13.24 -8.19 4.83
N PRO A 440 -14.39 -7.61 4.45
CA PRO A 440 -15.68 -8.24 4.74
C PRO A 440 -15.85 -9.63 4.10
N VAL A 441 -15.04 -9.96 3.09
CA VAL A 441 -14.93 -11.32 2.54
C VAL A 441 -14.07 -12.14 3.51
N ALA A 442 -14.71 -13.08 4.22
CA ALA A 442 -14.03 -13.83 5.28
C ALA A 442 -12.74 -14.52 4.81
N GLY A 443 -11.66 -14.37 5.56
CA GLY A 443 -10.38 -14.99 5.25
C GLY A 443 -9.59 -14.24 4.18
N HIS A 444 -9.89 -12.97 3.92
CA HIS A 444 -9.22 -12.15 2.90
C HIS A 444 -8.76 -10.82 3.48
N THR A 445 -7.61 -10.35 3.05
CA THR A 445 -7.16 -8.97 3.24
C THR A 445 -7.57 -8.16 2.02
N ARG A 446 -7.94 -6.90 2.23
CA ARG A 446 -8.40 -5.98 1.21
C ARG A 446 -7.40 -4.85 0.98
N ILE A 447 -7.14 -4.55 -0.28
CA ILE A 447 -6.61 -3.26 -0.72
C ILE A 447 -7.76 -2.46 -1.33
N ALA A 448 -7.93 -1.23 -0.88
CA ALA A 448 -8.94 -0.31 -1.40
C ALA A 448 -8.34 1.09 -1.53
N ALA A 449 -8.78 1.86 -2.52
CA ALA A 449 -8.45 3.27 -2.60
C ALA A 449 -9.71 4.12 -2.44
N THR A 450 -9.62 5.21 -1.67
CA THR A 450 -10.76 6.11 -1.42
C THR A 450 -10.68 7.42 -2.18
N THR A 451 -9.49 7.82 -2.61
CA THR A 451 -9.26 9.02 -3.43
C THR A 451 -8.11 8.73 -4.41
N PRO A 452 -8.32 8.76 -5.73
CA PRO A 452 -9.61 8.46 -6.36
C PRO A 452 -10.14 7.08 -5.90
N SER A 453 -11.44 6.82 -6.07
CA SER A 453 -11.97 5.48 -5.75
C SER A 453 -11.65 4.51 -6.89
N PHE A 454 -10.86 3.48 -6.63
CA PHE A 454 -10.58 2.39 -7.59
C PHE A 454 -11.22 1.08 -7.14
N GLU A 455 -11.12 0.05 -7.96
CA GLU A 455 -11.54 -1.30 -7.60
C GLU A 455 -10.86 -1.80 -6.34
N ILE A 456 -11.66 -2.53 -5.57
CA ILE A 456 -11.19 -3.32 -4.45
C ILE A 456 -10.43 -4.54 -4.97
N PHE A 457 -9.28 -4.81 -4.34
CA PHE A 457 -8.51 -6.03 -4.54
C PHE A 457 -8.50 -6.83 -3.22
N ASP A 458 -9.25 -7.93 -3.17
CA ASP A 458 -9.27 -8.85 -2.03
C ASP A 458 -8.30 -10.01 -2.31
N PHE A 459 -7.43 -10.35 -1.37
CA PHE A 459 -6.59 -11.56 -1.48
C PHE A 459 -6.76 -12.46 -0.26
N ALA A 460 -6.89 -13.77 -0.51
CA ALA A 460 -7.07 -14.74 0.56
C ALA A 460 -5.84 -14.77 1.47
N ALA A 461 -6.07 -14.98 2.76
CA ALA A 461 -5.01 -15.11 3.73
C ALA A 461 -4.03 -16.22 3.34
N ASN A 462 -2.75 -15.89 3.39
CA ASN A 462 -1.61 -16.72 3.02
C ASN A 462 -1.43 -16.98 1.51
N THR A 463 -2.01 -16.14 0.66
CA THR A 463 -1.80 -16.19 -0.79
C THR A 463 -0.38 -15.73 -1.16
N PHE A 464 0.04 -14.57 -0.67
CA PHE A 464 1.33 -13.95 -0.97
C PHE A 464 2.27 -14.01 0.24
N ALA A 465 3.57 -14.08 -0.02
CA ALA A 465 4.60 -13.99 1.02
C ALA A 465 5.12 -12.55 1.25
N ALA A 466 4.84 -11.64 0.31
CA ALA A 466 5.17 -10.22 0.42
C ALA A 466 4.05 -9.34 -0.16
N LEU A 467 3.94 -8.13 0.37
CA LEU A 467 3.04 -7.07 -0.10
C LEU A 467 3.84 -5.79 -0.29
N GLU A 468 3.73 -5.17 -1.45
CA GLU A 468 4.34 -3.87 -1.74
C GLU A 468 3.25 -2.92 -2.26
N VAL A 469 3.11 -1.75 -1.65
CA VAL A 469 2.13 -0.73 -2.03
C VAL A 469 2.86 0.57 -2.26
N TYR A 470 2.71 1.11 -3.47
CA TYR A 470 3.35 2.33 -3.95
C TYR A 470 2.29 3.40 -4.24
N GLY A 471 2.43 4.59 -3.66
CA GLY A 471 1.61 5.76 -3.96
C GLY A 471 1.82 6.27 -5.39
N MET A 472 3.04 6.11 -5.90
CA MET A 472 3.51 6.54 -7.23
C MET A 472 3.81 8.03 -7.33
N GLY A 473 2.81 8.90 -7.49
CA GLY A 473 3.11 10.30 -7.67
C GLY A 473 1.98 11.21 -7.22
N GLY A 474 2.30 12.33 -6.59
CA GLY A 474 1.32 13.18 -5.93
C GLY A 474 1.37 12.95 -4.41
N ALA A 475 0.67 13.78 -3.64
CA ALA A 475 0.68 13.62 -2.18
C ALA A 475 -0.23 12.45 -1.79
N ASP A 476 0.38 11.30 -1.57
CA ASP A 476 -0.23 10.00 -1.33
C ASP A 476 -0.43 9.72 0.16
N ARG A 477 -1.45 8.93 0.47
CA ARG A 477 -1.64 8.32 1.80
C ARG A 477 -1.72 6.81 1.68
N VAL A 478 -0.79 6.09 2.31
CA VAL A 478 -0.81 4.62 2.37
C VAL A 478 -1.06 4.18 3.82
N ASP A 479 -2.18 3.53 4.09
CA ASP A 479 -2.67 3.23 5.44
C ASP A 479 -2.83 1.72 5.68
N LEU A 480 -1.89 1.14 6.43
CA LEU A 480 -2.00 -0.24 6.94
C LEU A 480 -2.87 -0.27 8.19
N ASN A 481 -4.17 -0.42 7.98
CA ASN A 481 -5.18 -0.44 9.03
C ASN A 481 -5.24 -1.79 9.75
N SER A 482 -5.42 -2.87 8.96
CA SER A 482 -5.42 -4.23 9.48
C SER A 482 -5.19 -5.26 8.37
N LEU A 483 -4.88 -6.49 8.77
CA LEU A 483 -4.85 -7.66 7.90
C LEU A 483 -5.93 -8.63 8.35
N ASP A 484 -6.32 -9.57 7.48
CA ASP A 484 -7.15 -10.70 7.92
C ASP A 484 -6.46 -11.44 9.07
N VAL A 485 -7.26 -11.91 10.04
CA VAL A 485 -6.75 -12.58 11.25
C VAL A 485 -6.05 -13.92 10.96
N ALA A 486 -6.30 -14.52 9.79
CA ALA A 486 -5.65 -15.75 9.34
C ALA A 486 -4.40 -15.50 8.49
N GLU A 487 -4.08 -14.24 8.15
CA GLU A 487 -2.84 -13.91 7.43
C GLU A 487 -1.63 -14.11 8.36
N THR A 488 -0.71 -14.98 7.97
CA THR A 488 0.49 -15.31 8.77
C THR A 488 1.74 -15.54 7.92
N SER A 489 1.66 -15.29 6.61
CA SER A 489 2.69 -15.65 5.64
C SER A 489 3.40 -14.44 5.03
N LEU A 490 2.76 -13.26 5.07
CA LEU A 490 3.40 -12.00 4.73
C LEU A 490 4.59 -11.78 5.67
N ASN A 491 5.80 -11.98 5.16
CA ASN A 491 7.03 -11.78 5.92
C ASN A 491 7.65 -10.40 5.69
N ASN A 492 7.21 -9.71 4.63
CA ASN A 492 7.65 -8.37 4.27
C ASN A 492 6.47 -7.56 3.72
N ILE A 493 6.20 -6.40 4.32
CA ILE A 493 5.28 -5.40 3.79
C ILE A 493 6.07 -4.12 3.51
N ARG A 494 6.02 -3.63 2.28
CA ARG A 494 6.54 -2.30 1.89
C ARG A 494 5.37 -1.36 1.67
N LEU A 495 5.38 -0.23 2.38
CA LEU A 495 4.52 0.91 2.14
C LEU A 495 5.40 2.05 1.65
N ASP A 496 5.08 2.58 0.48
CA ASP A 496 5.91 3.54 -0.22
C ASP A 496 5.03 4.67 -0.76
N GLY A 497 5.40 5.92 -0.47
CA GLY A 497 4.76 7.11 -1.06
C GLY A 497 5.08 7.23 -2.55
N ASP A 498 6.24 6.76 -2.99
CA ASP A 498 6.82 7.06 -4.29
C ASP A 498 6.60 5.94 -5.34
N ASP A 499 7.26 6.08 -6.48
CA ASP A 499 7.29 5.13 -7.59
C ASP A 499 8.17 3.90 -7.31
N ASN A 500 7.85 2.79 -7.99
CA ASN A 500 8.58 1.53 -7.87
C ASN A 500 9.93 1.50 -8.64
N ALA A 501 10.33 2.59 -9.30
CA ALA A 501 11.36 2.58 -10.35
C ALA A 501 12.57 3.50 -10.08
N GLY A 502 12.47 4.44 -9.14
CA GLY A 502 13.53 5.41 -8.91
C GLY A 502 13.29 6.46 -7.83
N ASN A 503 12.19 6.37 -7.09
CA ASN A 503 11.85 7.23 -5.97
C ASN A 503 12.03 8.72 -6.33
N ALA A 504 11.32 9.12 -7.38
CA ALA A 504 11.49 10.41 -8.04
C ALA A 504 10.46 11.46 -7.60
N ASP A 505 9.41 11.06 -6.91
CA ASP A 505 8.37 11.96 -6.45
C ASP A 505 8.88 12.87 -5.33
N THR A 506 8.44 14.12 -5.38
CA THR A 506 8.81 15.19 -4.46
C THR A 506 7.58 15.71 -3.70
N SER A 507 6.48 14.98 -3.78
CA SER A 507 5.23 15.30 -3.10
C SER A 507 5.30 14.83 -1.65
N ASP A 508 4.61 15.53 -0.76
CA ASP A 508 4.61 15.21 0.68
C ASP A 508 3.63 14.07 0.94
N ASP A 509 4.14 12.89 1.30
CA ASP A 509 3.37 11.67 1.47
C ASP A 509 3.07 11.37 2.94
N THR A 510 2.04 10.56 3.18
CA THR A 510 1.65 10.13 4.53
C THR A 510 1.51 8.62 4.62
N ILE A 511 2.35 7.98 5.43
CA ILE A 511 2.36 6.52 5.58
C ILE A 511 1.96 6.17 7.00
N VAL A 512 0.90 5.38 7.12
CA VAL A 512 0.25 5.08 8.39
C VAL A 512 0.26 3.58 8.65
N VAL A 513 0.63 3.21 9.88
CA VAL A 513 0.52 1.83 10.38
C VAL A 513 -0.30 1.85 11.66
N ARG A 514 -1.44 1.16 11.64
CA ARG A 514 -2.35 1.05 12.78
C ARG A 514 -2.25 -0.28 13.50
N SER A 515 -2.03 -1.36 12.76
CA SER A 515 -1.98 -2.71 13.32
C SER A 515 -1.15 -3.66 12.46
N THR A 516 -0.36 -4.49 13.12
CA THR A 516 0.33 -5.63 12.51
C THR A 516 0.02 -6.95 13.22
N GLY A 517 -1.04 -7.00 14.02
CA GLY A 517 -1.32 -8.08 14.97
C GLY A 517 -1.53 -9.49 14.38
N SER A 518 -1.72 -9.62 13.06
CA SER A 518 -1.79 -10.91 12.36
C SER A 518 -0.41 -11.46 11.98
N LEU A 519 0.60 -10.59 11.84
CA LEU A 519 1.95 -10.95 11.45
C LEU A 519 2.71 -11.62 12.61
N VAL A 520 3.70 -12.46 12.30
CA VAL A 520 4.58 -13.02 13.32
C VAL A 520 5.71 -12.05 13.65
N SER A 521 6.23 -12.08 14.87
CA SER A 521 7.20 -11.09 15.39
C SER A 521 8.55 -11.03 14.65
N THR A 522 8.77 -11.84 13.62
CA THR A 522 9.97 -11.81 12.76
C THR A 522 9.73 -11.11 11.42
N ASP A 523 8.48 -10.81 11.10
CA ASP A 523 8.08 -10.15 9.87
C ASP A 523 8.37 -8.64 9.99
N THR A 524 8.54 -7.96 8.87
CA THR A 524 8.91 -6.54 8.85
C THR A 524 7.94 -5.73 8.01
N VAL A 525 7.57 -4.55 8.51
CA VAL A 525 6.89 -3.51 7.72
C VAL A 525 7.88 -2.38 7.50
N SER A 526 8.11 -1.99 6.24
CA SER A 526 9.02 -0.93 5.84
C SER A 526 8.25 0.23 5.24
N LEU A 527 8.54 1.45 5.69
CA LEU A 527 7.86 2.68 5.31
C LEU A 527 8.86 3.60 4.60
N PHE A 528 8.56 3.99 3.36
CA PHE A 528 9.39 4.84 2.50
C PHE A 528 8.60 6.07 2.06
N GLY A 529 9.05 7.27 2.42
CA GLY A 529 8.36 8.51 2.10
C GLY A 529 8.55 8.96 0.65
N GLY A 530 9.77 8.88 0.12
CA GLY A 530 10.12 9.46 -1.18
C GLY A 530 11.07 10.66 -1.02
N GLN A 531 11.10 11.64 -1.95
CA GLN A 531 11.91 12.86 -1.78
C GLN A 531 11.17 14.04 -1.12
N GLY A 532 9.87 13.92 -0.89
CA GLY A 532 9.00 14.98 -0.34
C GLY A 532 9.19 15.21 1.15
N ASP A 533 8.45 16.16 1.74
CA ASP A 533 8.45 16.33 3.21
C ASP A 533 7.46 15.32 3.82
N ASP A 534 7.92 14.12 4.14
CA ASP A 534 7.03 12.97 4.36
C ASP A 534 6.65 12.77 5.83
N THR A 535 5.46 12.20 6.05
CA THR A 535 4.90 11.97 7.39
C THR A 535 4.61 10.48 7.64
N PHE A 536 5.30 9.91 8.62
CA PHE A 536 5.08 8.56 9.11
C PHE A 536 4.24 8.58 10.40
N ILE A 537 3.16 7.80 10.46
CA ILE A 537 2.25 7.77 11.60
C ILE A 537 2.09 6.33 12.10
N LEU A 538 2.43 6.11 13.36
CA LEU A 538 2.20 4.86 14.08
C LEU A 538 1.12 5.11 15.13
N ASP A 539 -0.11 4.70 14.81
CA ASP A 539 -1.30 5.08 15.57
C ASP A 539 -2.50 4.21 15.18
N SER A 540 -3.13 3.55 16.15
CA SER A 540 -4.35 2.75 15.93
C SER A 540 -5.53 3.52 15.30
N ASP A 541 -5.63 4.85 15.48
CA ASP A 541 -6.69 5.68 14.89
C ASP A 541 -6.27 6.37 13.57
N GLY A 542 -4.96 6.36 13.29
CA GLY A 542 -4.32 6.85 12.07
C GLY A 542 -4.34 8.37 11.90
N GLY A 543 -4.66 9.13 12.96
CA GLY A 543 -4.70 10.58 12.96
C GLY A 543 -3.35 11.23 13.22
N GLY A 544 -2.46 10.54 13.97
CA GLY A 544 -1.16 11.07 14.37
C GLY A 544 -1.27 12.19 15.41
N ASP A 545 -2.41 12.28 16.09
CA ASP A 545 -2.67 13.32 17.09
C ASP A 545 -2.53 12.80 18.52
N SER A 546 -2.33 13.70 19.47
CA SER A 546 -2.06 13.36 20.87
C SER A 546 -3.32 13.04 21.69
N ALA A 547 -4.51 13.01 21.08
CA ALA A 547 -5.78 12.97 21.82
C ALA A 547 -6.30 11.54 22.05
N SER A 548 -5.98 10.63 21.14
CA SER A 548 -6.34 9.21 21.19
C SER A 548 -5.33 8.40 20.37
N GLY A 549 -5.43 7.08 20.44
CA GLY A 549 -4.57 6.17 19.68
C GLY A 549 -3.58 5.40 20.55
N THR A 550 -3.22 4.19 20.11
CA THR A 550 -2.20 3.34 20.75
C THR A 550 -1.38 2.61 19.70
N VAL A 551 -0.12 2.27 20.03
CA VAL A 551 0.73 1.40 19.20
C VAL A 551 0.74 -0.06 19.66
N ASN A 552 -0.01 -0.43 20.69
CA ASN A 552 -0.11 -1.80 21.22
C ASN A 552 -0.56 -2.88 20.21
N SER A 553 -1.14 -2.48 19.07
CA SER A 553 -1.52 -3.40 17.99
C SER A 553 -0.41 -3.62 16.95
N ILE A 554 0.72 -2.93 17.10
CA ILE A 554 1.91 -3.07 16.26
C ILE A 554 2.85 -4.06 16.95
N THR A 555 2.80 -5.32 16.54
CA THR A 555 3.52 -6.42 17.22
C THR A 555 4.76 -6.90 16.47
N THR A 556 5.11 -6.23 15.38
CA THR A 556 6.21 -6.58 14.48
C THR A 556 7.17 -5.42 14.29
N PRO A 557 8.46 -5.68 14.07
CA PRO A 557 9.43 -4.64 13.76
C PRO A 557 9.00 -3.74 12.60
N LEU A 558 9.14 -2.43 12.80
CA LEU A 558 8.93 -1.40 11.79
C LEU A 558 10.27 -0.80 11.35
N LEU A 559 10.43 -0.61 10.05
CA LEU A 559 11.55 0.11 9.45
C LEU A 559 11.04 1.41 8.84
N VAL A 560 11.27 2.54 9.49
CA VAL A 560 10.81 3.87 9.04
C VAL A 560 11.97 4.59 8.36
N ALA A 561 11.75 5.18 7.20
CA ALA A 561 12.80 5.84 6.41
C ALA A 561 14.11 5.01 6.31
N PRO A 562 14.03 3.71 5.93
CA PRO A 562 15.22 2.85 5.88
C PRO A 562 16.13 3.24 4.71
N ALA A 563 17.26 2.53 4.56
CA ALA A 563 18.18 2.82 3.47
C ALA A 563 17.51 2.61 2.10
N GLY A 564 17.47 3.67 1.30
CA GLY A 564 16.72 3.71 0.05
C GLY A 564 15.49 4.60 0.10
N ASP A 565 15.19 5.21 1.26
CA ASP A 565 14.36 6.40 1.35
C ASP A 565 15.17 7.64 0.97
N GLU A 566 14.53 8.63 0.36
CA GLU A 566 15.16 9.79 -0.26
C GLU A 566 14.87 11.09 0.50
N GLY A 567 15.58 12.16 0.15
CA GLY A 567 15.14 13.56 0.37
C GLY A 567 14.46 13.98 1.67
N GLY A 568 13.61 14.99 1.55
CA GLY A 568 12.67 15.38 2.59
C GLY A 568 13.12 16.16 3.82
N ILE A 569 12.10 16.80 4.42
CA ILE A 569 12.02 17.12 5.85
C ILE A 569 11.00 16.15 6.46
N ASP A 570 11.48 15.01 6.96
CA ASP A 570 10.60 13.91 7.33
C ASP A 570 10.22 13.93 8.81
N ALA A 571 9.01 13.46 9.10
CA ALA A 571 8.46 13.41 10.45
C ALA A 571 7.90 12.04 10.81
N LEU A 572 8.28 11.49 11.96
CA LEU A 572 7.69 10.28 12.55
C LEU A 572 6.84 10.64 13.77
N PHE A 573 5.60 10.18 13.79
CA PHE A 573 4.68 10.25 14.93
C PHE A 573 4.43 8.86 15.49
N VAL A 574 4.66 8.69 16.79
CA VAL A 574 4.37 7.46 17.54
C VAL A 574 3.40 7.80 18.65
N VAL A 575 2.17 7.29 18.54
CA VAL A 575 1.05 7.68 19.40
C VAL A 575 0.62 6.52 20.28
N ASP A 576 0.92 6.62 21.57
CA ASP A 576 0.50 5.64 22.58
C ASP A 576 -0.45 6.16 23.67
N THR A 577 -1.14 7.25 23.37
CA THR A 577 -2.00 7.96 24.32
C THR A 577 -3.05 7.09 25.03
N ASP A 578 -3.71 6.17 24.33
CA ASP A 578 -4.80 5.33 24.87
C ASP A 578 -4.31 4.02 25.54
N ASP A 579 -3.00 3.87 25.78
CA ASP A 579 -2.52 2.78 26.64
C ASP A 579 -2.94 3.00 28.10
N ALA A 580 -3.39 1.90 28.72
CA ALA A 580 -3.75 1.86 30.12
C ALA A 580 -2.57 1.48 31.03
N ASP A 581 -1.51 0.90 30.48
CA ASP A 581 -0.28 0.54 31.17
C ASP A 581 0.80 1.59 30.88
N GLY A 582 1.75 1.77 31.79
CA GLY A 582 2.88 2.67 31.60
C GLY A 582 4.09 1.92 31.03
N ASP A 583 4.84 2.59 30.18
CA ASP A 583 5.92 2.03 29.38
C ASP A 583 7.32 2.37 29.89
N THR A 584 8.28 1.56 29.46
CA THR A 584 9.70 1.89 29.57
C THR A 584 10.29 1.96 28.18
N ILE A 585 10.42 3.18 27.67
CA ILE A 585 10.78 3.49 26.29
C ILE A 585 12.27 3.80 26.24
N ILE A 586 13.00 3.20 25.30
CA ILE A 586 14.39 3.55 25.01
C ILE A 586 14.49 4.14 23.61
N ILE A 587 15.01 5.36 23.50
CA ILE A 587 15.22 6.07 22.24
C ILE A 587 16.72 6.18 21.99
N THR A 588 17.18 5.75 20.82
CA THR A 588 18.56 5.96 20.36
C THR A 588 18.57 6.89 19.15
N SER A 589 19.72 7.07 18.48
CA SER A 589 19.74 7.85 17.23
C SER A 589 19.10 7.12 16.04
N SER A 590 18.63 5.88 16.20
CA SER A 590 18.09 5.08 15.10
C SER A 590 17.03 4.05 15.52
N THR A 591 16.61 4.03 16.79
CA THR A 591 15.62 3.07 17.30
C THR A 591 14.73 3.67 18.37
N ILE A 592 13.49 3.16 18.48
CA ILE A 592 12.62 3.27 19.65
C ILE A 592 12.28 1.85 20.08
N GLU A 593 12.30 1.60 21.39
CA GLU A 593 12.08 0.28 21.97
C GLU A 593 11.17 0.37 23.18
N GLY A 594 10.30 -0.63 23.36
CA GLY A 594 9.51 -0.82 24.56
C GLY A 594 8.17 -0.08 24.57
N ILE A 595 7.84 0.66 23.52
CA ILE A 595 6.58 1.43 23.40
C ILE A 595 5.42 0.58 22.85
N THR A 596 5.71 -0.52 22.16
CA THR A 596 4.64 -1.39 21.60
C THR A 596 4.30 -2.58 22.50
N GLY A 597 5.02 -2.73 23.62
CA GLY A 597 5.02 -3.95 24.44
C GLY A 597 5.64 -5.19 23.76
N SER A 598 6.20 -5.06 22.55
CA SER A 598 6.86 -6.16 21.84
C SER A 598 8.20 -6.54 22.49
N ALA A 599 8.63 -7.79 22.25
CA ALA A 599 9.91 -8.31 22.73
C ALA A 599 11.04 -8.18 21.69
N ALA A 600 10.69 -7.85 20.44
CA ALA A 600 11.62 -7.57 19.37
C ALA A 600 12.01 -6.08 19.38
N VAL A 601 12.87 -5.67 18.45
CA VAL A 601 13.08 -4.23 18.21
C VAL A 601 11.79 -3.64 17.65
N ASP A 602 11.23 -2.60 18.28
CA ASP A 602 9.92 -2.06 17.90
C ASP A 602 10.03 -1.26 16.60
N ILE A 603 10.79 -0.17 16.63
CA ILE A 603 10.91 0.76 15.51
C ILE A 603 12.38 1.03 15.27
N THR A 604 12.84 0.80 14.04
CA THR A 604 14.14 1.23 13.54
C THR A 604 13.94 2.34 12.52
N TYR A 605 14.73 3.41 12.62
CA TYR A 605 14.71 4.53 11.68
C TYR A 605 16.11 5.00 11.32
N ASP A 606 16.20 5.93 10.37
CA ASP A 606 17.43 6.54 9.85
C ASP A 606 18.36 5.53 9.19
N GLY A 607 17.99 5.11 7.97
CA GLY A 607 18.89 4.40 7.07
C GLY A 607 20.18 5.18 6.78
N ALA A 608 21.25 4.52 6.34
CA ALA A 608 22.58 5.13 6.17
C ALA A 608 22.69 6.32 5.17
N ALA A 609 21.58 6.77 4.57
CA ALA A 609 21.52 7.81 3.56
C ALA A 609 20.80 9.09 4.05
N GLN A 610 19.78 9.00 4.92
CA GLN A 610 18.94 10.12 5.36
C GLN A 610 18.59 9.97 6.85
N THR A 611 18.27 11.09 7.51
CA THR A 611 17.88 11.14 8.93
C THR A 611 16.57 11.87 9.05
N LEU A 612 15.60 11.32 9.77
CA LEU A 612 14.34 11.98 10.13
C LEU A 612 14.64 13.35 10.72
N ASP A 613 13.99 14.39 10.21
CA ASP A 613 14.13 15.76 10.72
C ASP A 613 13.39 15.92 12.05
N SER A 614 12.29 15.18 12.23
CA SER A 614 11.59 15.16 13.52
C SER A 614 11.02 13.79 13.90
N LEU A 615 11.08 13.51 15.20
CA LEU A 615 10.43 12.37 15.84
C LEU A 615 9.55 12.89 16.96
N THR A 616 8.29 12.49 16.99
CA THR A 616 7.33 12.84 18.05
C THR A 616 6.80 11.56 18.68
N VAL A 617 6.89 11.47 20.02
CA VAL A 617 6.41 10.35 20.82
C VAL A 617 5.41 10.88 21.85
N PHE A 618 4.19 10.34 21.81
CA PHE A 618 3.18 10.51 22.84
C PHE A 618 3.08 9.21 23.63
N THR A 619 3.30 9.27 24.95
CA THR A 619 3.18 8.09 25.82
C THR A 619 1.75 7.95 26.37
N SER A 620 1.54 7.00 27.28
CA SER A 620 0.22 6.67 27.83
C SER A 620 -0.42 7.85 28.56
N ASN A 621 -1.75 7.96 28.53
CA ASN A 621 -2.50 8.85 29.43
C ASN A 621 -2.87 8.16 30.76
N ALA A 622 -2.09 7.15 31.16
CA ALA A 622 -2.40 6.30 32.28
C ALA A 622 -2.03 7.00 33.60
N ALA A 623 -3.04 7.48 34.33
CA ALA A 623 -2.81 8.07 35.64
C ALA A 623 -2.06 7.13 36.62
N SER A 624 -1.24 7.73 37.49
CA SER A 624 -0.47 7.05 38.56
C SER A 624 -1.23 5.90 39.24
N PRO A 625 -0.61 4.71 39.37
CA PRO A 625 0.84 4.43 39.36
C PRO A 625 1.41 3.91 38.02
N ASN A 626 0.65 3.99 36.93
CA ASN A 626 1.03 3.45 35.63
C ASN A 626 1.84 4.47 34.84
N ASN A 627 3.02 4.80 35.36
CA ASN A 627 3.82 5.90 34.86
C ASN A 627 4.74 5.46 33.72
N ASP A 628 5.08 6.40 32.86
CA ASP A 628 6.01 6.22 31.76
C ASP A 628 7.46 6.56 32.16
N THR A 629 8.41 5.84 31.57
CA THR A 629 9.84 6.15 31.65
C THR A 629 10.42 6.21 30.25
N VAL A 630 10.95 7.37 29.85
CA VAL A 630 11.57 7.59 28.54
C VAL A 630 13.08 7.79 28.70
N ASP A 631 13.88 6.82 28.28
CA ASP A 631 15.34 6.86 28.27
C ASP A 631 15.87 7.27 26.89
N ILE A 632 16.34 8.50 26.75
CA ILE A 632 16.93 9.04 25.51
C ILE A 632 18.46 8.88 25.57
N GLN A 633 18.96 7.93 24.77
CA GLN A 633 20.37 7.53 24.74
C GLN A 633 21.16 8.03 23.54
N GLY A 634 20.48 8.59 22.54
CA GLY A 634 21.12 9.17 21.38
C GLY A 634 20.10 9.93 20.55
N THR A 635 20.56 10.97 19.85
CA THR A 635 19.75 11.69 18.89
C THR A 635 20.54 11.91 17.61
N ALA A 636 19.86 11.85 16.46
CA ALA A 636 20.46 12.18 15.18
C ALA A 636 20.83 13.67 15.11
N THR A 637 21.87 14.00 14.33
CA THR A 637 22.34 15.39 14.22
C THR A 637 21.31 16.24 13.50
N ALA A 638 20.98 17.41 14.03
CA ALA A 638 20.02 18.37 13.47
C ALA A 638 18.54 17.95 13.50
N SER A 639 18.23 16.74 13.98
CA SER A 639 16.86 16.27 14.19
C SER A 639 16.25 16.82 15.49
N VAL A 640 14.92 16.89 15.55
CA VAL A 640 14.15 17.30 16.74
C VAL A 640 13.35 16.13 17.30
N TYR A 641 13.55 15.83 18.58
CA TYR A 641 12.85 14.76 19.31
C TYR A 641 11.84 15.39 20.25
N ASN A 642 10.55 15.27 19.96
CA ASN A 642 9.44 15.77 20.78
C ASN A 642 8.90 14.63 21.65
N ILE A 643 9.00 14.75 22.97
CA ILE A 643 8.55 13.75 23.93
C ILE A 643 7.44 14.37 24.77
N ALA A 644 6.25 13.77 24.69
CA ALA A 644 5.07 14.18 25.44
C ALA A 644 4.59 13.02 26.32
N THR A 645 4.69 13.17 27.66
CA THR A 645 4.37 12.09 28.60
C THR A 645 2.92 12.05 29.10
N GLN A 646 2.10 13.02 28.67
CA GLN A 646 0.64 13.00 28.82
C GLN A 646 0.10 13.05 30.27
N ASP A 647 -0.28 11.95 30.90
CA ASP A 647 -0.83 11.92 32.29
C ASP A 647 -0.08 10.81 33.06
N GLY A 648 0.39 11.05 34.29
CA GLY A 648 1.21 10.07 35.00
C GLY A 648 2.21 10.75 35.93
N ASP A 649 2.92 10.01 36.79
CA ASP A 649 4.11 10.58 37.46
C ASP A 649 5.35 10.14 36.66
N ASP A 650 5.62 10.80 35.54
CA ASP A 650 6.49 10.28 34.48
C ASP A 650 7.96 10.64 34.67
N THR A 651 8.84 9.94 33.96
CA THR A 651 10.29 10.19 34.04
C THR A 651 10.94 10.21 32.67
N VAL A 652 11.60 11.31 32.31
CA VAL A 652 12.44 11.43 31.12
C VAL A 652 13.91 11.48 31.53
N ASN A 653 14.70 10.51 31.08
CA ASN A 653 16.14 10.44 31.31
C ASN A 653 16.89 10.72 30.00
N ILE A 654 17.88 11.61 30.04
CA ILE A 654 18.73 11.98 28.90
C ILE A 654 20.18 11.68 29.27
N THR A 655 20.72 10.59 28.70
CA THR A 655 22.10 10.14 28.92
C THR A 655 22.48 9.11 27.86
N SER A 656 23.67 9.21 27.27
CA SER A 656 24.10 8.27 26.24
C SER A 656 24.64 6.95 26.79
N ASN A 657 24.40 5.88 26.04
CA ASN A 657 24.99 4.54 26.24
C ASN A 657 24.69 3.89 27.60
N SER A 658 23.61 4.27 28.29
CA SER A 658 23.16 3.59 29.50
C SER A 658 21.68 3.81 29.81
N THR A 659 21.03 2.77 30.33
CA THR A 659 19.73 2.86 31.01
C THR A 659 19.86 2.97 32.54
N ALA A 660 21.09 2.82 33.06
CA ALA A 660 21.31 2.77 34.49
C ALA A 660 21.51 4.18 35.05
N LEU A 661 20.77 4.45 36.13
CA LEU A 661 20.89 5.71 36.83
C LEU A 661 22.36 6.01 37.19
N GLN A 662 22.90 7.20 36.88
CA GLN A 662 24.30 7.60 37.14
C GLN A 662 25.36 6.87 36.27
N SER A 663 25.07 6.68 34.99
CA SER A 663 26.06 6.20 34.03
C SER A 663 25.77 6.72 32.62
N GLY A 664 26.80 6.88 31.80
CA GLY A 664 26.69 7.48 30.47
C GLY A 664 27.17 8.95 30.43
N ASN A 665 27.10 9.56 29.26
CA ASN A 665 27.50 10.96 29.03
C ASN A 665 26.58 11.61 27.97
N LEU A 666 26.73 12.89 27.64
CA LEU A 666 25.84 13.55 26.67
C LEU A 666 26.38 13.57 25.23
N ASP A 667 27.48 12.86 24.93
CA ASP A 667 28.18 12.92 23.63
C ASP A 667 27.33 12.41 22.44
N ALA A 668 26.36 11.53 22.69
CA ALA A 668 25.50 10.99 21.63
C ALA A 668 24.19 11.78 21.45
N ILE A 669 23.97 12.83 22.24
CA ILE A 669 22.83 13.73 22.09
C ILE A 669 23.26 14.86 21.15
N LEU A 670 22.99 14.68 19.86
CA LEU A 670 23.45 15.56 18.76
C LEU A 670 22.34 16.43 18.16
N GLY A 671 21.09 16.01 18.31
CA GLY A 671 19.87 16.74 17.97
C GLY A 671 19.22 17.40 19.19
N GLN A 672 18.14 18.14 18.95
CA GLN A 672 17.38 18.79 20.02
C GLN A 672 16.36 17.81 20.63
N VAL A 673 16.24 17.79 21.95
CA VAL A 673 15.15 17.12 22.67
C VAL A 673 14.18 18.16 23.21
N ARG A 674 12.88 17.97 23.00
CA ARG A 674 11.79 18.76 23.59
C ARG A 674 10.95 17.88 24.49
N VAL A 675 10.66 18.35 25.70
CA VAL A 675 9.89 17.60 26.70
C VAL A 675 8.66 18.40 27.13
N ASP A 676 7.50 17.78 26.99
CA ASP A 676 6.21 18.19 27.53
C ASP A 676 5.75 17.14 28.54
N SER A 677 5.84 17.44 29.84
CA SER A 677 5.69 16.42 30.88
C SER A 677 4.23 16.07 31.19
N GLY A 678 3.27 16.84 30.69
CA GLY A 678 1.87 16.52 30.91
C GLY A 678 1.40 16.73 32.37
N ALA A 679 0.47 15.91 32.85
CA ALA A 679 -0.10 16.05 34.19
C ALA A 679 0.38 14.97 35.17
N GLY A 680 1.05 15.40 36.23
CA GLY A 680 1.29 14.60 37.43
C GLY A 680 2.49 15.10 38.20
N ASP A 681 3.36 14.21 38.69
CA ASP A 681 4.62 14.55 39.35
C ASP A 681 5.78 14.05 38.49
N ASP A 682 6.22 14.88 37.55
CA ASP A 682 7.13 14.46 36.48
C ASP A 682 8.59 14.81 36.76
N ALA A 683 9.50 13.94 36.31
CA ALA A 683 10.94 14.11 36.47
C ALA A 683 11.69 14.20 35.12
N LEU A 684 12.58 15.17 35.00
CA LEU A 684 13.55 15.27 33.89
C LEU A 684 14.96 15.17 34.45
N ASN A 685 15.68 14.14 34.02
CA ASN A 685 17.06 13.85 34.42
C ASN A 685 18.00 14.00 33.21
N ILE A 686 18.99 14.90 33.29
CA ILE A 686 20.00 15.13 32.24
C ILE A 686 21.37 14.81 32.80
N TRP A 687 22.05 13.77 32.30
CA TRP A 687 23.29 13.30 32.91
C TRP A 687 24.46 13.17 31.95
N ASP A 688 25.57 13.76 32.38
CA ASP A 688 26.83 13.77 31.66
C ASP A 688 27.96 13.01 32.39
N TYR A 689 27.55 12.05 33.20
CA TYR A 689 28.34 11.48 34.29
C TYR A 689 29.77 11.03 33.90
N THR A 690 29.95 10.36 32.75
CA THR A 690 31.22 9.71 32.34
C THR A 690 31.95 10.40 31.18
N ALA A 691 31.68 11.67 30.84
CA ALA A 691 32.30 12.35 29.68
C ALA A 691 33.83 12.37 29.71
N GLY A 692 34.46 12.35 30.90
CA GLY A 692 35.91 12.35 31.05
C GLY A 692 36.59 13.66 30.64
N VAL A 693 35.80 14.69 30.31
CA VAL A 693 36.21 16.05 29.93
C VAL A 693 35.33 17.07 30.66
N ALA A 694 35.76 18.33 30.64
CA ALA A 694 35.05 19.43 31.27
C ALA A 694 34.00 19.98 30.31
N ASP A 695 32.78 20.12 30.80
CA ASP A 695 31.67 20.64 30.00
C ASP A 695 31.08 21.92 30.59
N ALA A 696 30.36 22.64 29.74
CA ALA A 696 29.73 23.91 30.08
C ALA A 696 28.23 23.80 29.90
N TYR A 697 27.50 23.87 31.00
CA TYR A 697 26.05 23.78 31.04
C TYR A 697 25.46 25.17 31.18
N THR A 698 24.44 25.49 30.38
CA THR A 698 23.66 26.72 30.56
C THR A 698 22.18 26.38 30.62
N THR A 699 21.51 26.76 31.70
CA THR A 699 20.05 26.63 31.88
C THR A 699 19.42 28.02 31.96
N GLU A 700 18.45 28.30 31.10
CA GLU A 700 17.77 29.60 31.05
C GLU A 700 16.32 29.50 30.54
N GLU A 701 15.46 30.40 31.00
CA GLU A 701 14.10 30.57 30.45
C GLU A 701 14.16 31.42 29.16
N THR A 702 13.52 30.97 28.07
CA THR A 702 13.65 31.60 26.73
C THR A 702 12.58 32.65 26.40
N GLY A 703 11.74 33.04 27.36
CA GLY A 703 10.70 34.06 27.19
C GLY A 703 9.94 34.30 28.50
N SER A 704 8.96 35.21 28.52
CA SER A 704 8.15 35.39 29.73
C SER A 704 7.08 34.29 29.84
N GLY A 705 7.43 33.19 30.50
CA GLY A 705 6.51 32.21 31.07
C GLY A 705 6.19 30.98 30.23
N GLN A 706 7.16 30.10 29.96
CA GLN A 706 6.95 28.63 30.04
C GLN A 706 8.17 27.77 29.66
N GLU A 707 8.93 28.05 28.60
CA GLU A 707 9.98 27.13 28.12
C GLU A 707 11.36 27.37 28.75
N THR A 708 12.04 26.30 29.14
CA THR A 708 13.40 26.32 29.68
C THR A 708 14.33 25.54 28.77
N VAL A 709 15.50 26.11 28.48
CA VAL A 709 16.52 25.43 27.69
C VAL A 709 17.72 25.07 28.56
N THR A 710 18.26 23.88 28.33
CA THR A 710 19.56 23.43 28.84
C THR A 710 20.49 23.15 27.67
N ARG A 711 21.71 23.70 27.70
CA ARG A 711 22.74 23.55 26.65
C ARG A 711 24.02 22.98 27.22
N PHE A 712 24.67 22.03 26.54
CA PHE A 712 25.87 21.33 27.02
C PHE A 712 26.90 20.93 25.94
N ASN A 713 26.53 20.78 24.65
CA ASN A 713 27.48 20.28 23.62
C ASN A 713 27.97 21.36 22.63
N GLY A 714 27.32 22.53 22.59
CA GLY A 714 27.61 23.64 21.66
C GLY A 714 27.41 23.32 20.17
N THR A 715 26.86 22.15 19.82
CA THR A 715 26.58 21.71 18.45
C THR A 715 25.17 22.07 17.99
N ALA A 716 24.17 21.98 18.88
CA ALA A 716 22.84 22.53 18.62
C ALA A 716 22.73 23.96 19.20
N THR A 717 21.81 24.77 18.67
CA THR A 717 21.50 26.06 19.29
C THR A 717 20.89 25.90 20.68
N ASP A 718 20.11 24.83 20.89
CA ASP A 718 19.38 24.49 22.11
C ASP A 718 19.31 22.95 22.20
N ASP A 719 19.92 22.33 23.22
CA ASP A 719 20.06 20.85 23.31
C ASP A 719 18.82 20.19 23.91
N VAL A 720 18.38 20.65 25.08
CA VAL A 720 17.15 20.18 25.72
C VAL A 720 16.25 21.38 25.99
N LEU A 721 15.00 21.32 25.53
CA LEU A 721 13.96 22.29 25.79
C LEU A 721 12.85 21.60 26.60
N HIS A 722 12.57 22.03 27.81
CA HIS A 722 11.51 21.45 28.65
C HIS A 722 10.52 22.51 29.10
N ASN A 723 9.36 22.04 29.59
CA ASN A 723 8.13 22.83 29.63
C ASN A 723 7.82 23.42 28.24
N ALA A 724 8.24 22.70 27.19
CA ALA A 724 7.93 23.03 25.82
C ALA A 724 6.45 22.76 25.65
N ASN A 725 5.68 23.76 25.19
CA ASN A 725 4.35 23.45 24.69
C ASN A 725 4.58 22.79 23.35
N ILE A 726 4.64 21.45 23.33
CA ILE A 726 4.66 20.66 22.12
C ILE A 726 3.24 20.80 21.56
N THR A 727 2.99 21.95 20.96
CA THR A 727 1.75 22.24 20.26
C THR A 727 1.80 21.33 19.05
N ASP A 728 0.87 20.39 19.01
CA ASP A 728 0.60 19.49 17.88
C ASP A 728 1.19 20.04 16.58
N VAL A 729 2.23 19.38 16.08
CA VAL A 729 2.92 19.77 14.84
C VAL A 729 1.96 19.68 13.62
N GLY A 730 0.72 19.19 13.82
CA GLY A 730 -0.38 19.08 12.83
C GLY A 730 -1.61 19.99 13.02
N GLY A 731 -1.66 20.91 14.00
CA GLY A 731 -2.66 22.00 14.01
C GLY A 731 -3.91 21.85 14.91
N ASN A 732 -3.93 20.95 15.90
CA ASN A 732 -4.99 20.82 16.88
C ASN A 732 -4.53 21.25 18.29
N GLY A 733 -5.16 22.29 18.86
CA GLY A 733 -4.73 22.96 20.09
C GLY A 733 -5.05 22.23 21.41
N SER A 734 -4.94 20.90 21.47
CA SER A 734 -5.30 20.09 22.65
C SER A 734 -4.25 20.11 23.76
N ASN A 735 -2.94 20.09 23.46
CA ASN A 735 -1.92 20.05 24.53
C ASN A 735 -1.72 21.38 25.26
N ALA A 736 -2.24 22.50 24.74
CA ALA A 736 -2.20 23.78 25.43
C ALA A 736 -2.98 23.79 26.78
N ALA A 737 -3.84 22.78 27.04
CA ALA A 737 -4.51 22.60 28.31
C ALA A 737 -3.79 21.63 29.26
N ASN A 738 -2.89 20.79 28.73
CA ASN A 738 -2.12 19.76 29.44
C ASN A 738 -0.63 20.06 29.54
N ALA A 739 -0.15 21.20 29.01
CA ALA A 739 1.24 21.64 29.18
C ALA A 739 1.62 21.59 30.67
N GLY A 740 2.31 20.51 31.00
CA GLY A 740 2.79 20.23 32.34
C GLY A 740 3.76 21.30 32.77
N THR A 741 3.82 21.53 34.06
CA THR A 741 4.92 22.29 34.62
C THR A 741 5.82 21.31 35.33
N LEU A 742 6.88 20.85 34.67
CA LEU A 742 7.85 19.90 35.20
C LEU A 742 8.06 20.12 36.70
N GLU A 743 7.85 19.07 37.49
CA GLU A 743 7.94 19.13 38.95
C GLU A 743 9.40 18.98 39.41
N ASP A 744 10.09 17.96 38.88
CA ASP A 744 11.44 17.59 39.30
C ASP A 744 12.45 17.73 38.14
N TYR A 745 13.40 18.64 38.28
CA TYR A 745 14.50 18.84 37.33
C TYR A 745 15.83 18.42 37.95
N HIS A 746 16.60 17.55 37.28
CA HIS A 746 17.92 17.11 37.73
C HIS A 746 18.96 17.18 36.62
N LEU A 747 19.98 18.01 36.79
CA LEU A 747 21.15 18.08 35.91
C LEU A 747 22.39 17.55 36.64
N VAL A 748 23.10 16.60 36.04
CA VAL A 748 24.36 16.07 36.57
C VAL A 748 25.47 16.27 35.55
N GLY A 749 26.49 17.03 35.90
CA GLY A 749 27.66 17.22 35.04
C GLY A 749 28.67 16.06 35.09
N SER A 750 29.72 16.18 34.28
CA SER A 750 30.79 15.17 34.22
C SER A 750 31.54 14.99 35.53
N GLU A 751 31.85 13.76 35.90
CA GLU A 751 32.63 13.45 37.12
C GLU A 751 34.09 13.94 37.08
N THR A 752 34.53 14.57 35.99
CA THR A 752 35.88 15.13 35.83
C THR A 752 35.88 16.44 35.05
N GLY A 753 37.01 17.17 35.08
CA GLY A 753 37.29 18.22 34.08
C GLY A 753 37.16 19.67 34.57
N ASN A 754 36.49 19.93 35.69
CA ASN A 754 36.10 21.27 36.17
C ASN A 754 34.95 21.85 35.33
N ASN A 755 33.74 21.34 35.57
CA ASN A 755 32.54 21.78 34.87
C ASN A 755 32.21 23.25 35.13
N THR A 756 31.50 23.89 34.20
CA THR A 756 30.93 25.23 34.42
C THR A 756 29.42 25.18 34.23
N PHE A 757 28.67 25.55 35.26
CA PHE A 757 27.22 25.68 35.21
C PHE A 757 26.85 27.15 35.19
N THR A 758 25.98 27.55 34.27
CA THR A 758 25.38 28.90 34.21
C THR A 758 23.87 28.74 34.31
N ILE A 759 23.35 28.90 35.52
CA ILE A 759 21.94 28.70 35.85
C ILE A 759 21.29 30.07 35.97
N ASN A 760 20.73 30.54 34.87
CA ASN A 760 20.02 31.83 34.80
C ASN A 760 18.59 31.72 35.31
N ASP A 761 18.02 30.52 35.29
CA ASP A 761 16.67 30.22 35.75
C ASP A 761 16.57 28.76 36.24
N THR A 762 15.65 28.47 37.14
CA THR A 762 15.23 27.11 37.48
C THR A 762 13.71 27.05 37.41
N THR A 763 13.16 25.95 36.88
CA THR A 763 11.74 25.91 36.51
C THR A 763 10.97 24.70 37.03
N GLY A 764 11.66 23.69 37.56
CA GLY A 764 11.05 22.55 38.26
C GLY A 764 10.20 23.03 39.45
N THR A 765 8.90 22.73 39.47
CA THR A 765 7.98 23.33 40.45
C THR A 765 8.08 22.72 41.85
N VAL A 766 8.67 21.53 41.99
CA VAL A 766 8.87 20.80 43.24
C VAL A 766 10.36 20.75 43.60
N THR A 767 11.22 20.18 42.75
CA THR A 767 12.67 20.18 42.96
C THR A 767 13.45 20.60 41.72
N ASN A 768 14.58 21.27 41.95
CA ASN A 768 15.61 21.53 40.96
C ASN A 768 16.94 21.14 41.60
N THR A 769 17.63 20.15 41.04
CA THR A 769 18.92 19.67 41.53
C THR A 769 19.96 19.82 40.44
N VAL A 770 21.10 20.43 40.76
CA VAL A 770 22.26 20.51 39.86
C VAL A 770 23.48 19.98 40.57
N ASP A 771 24.03 18.89 40.06
CA ASP A 771 25.20 18.21 40.61
C ASP A 771 26.39 18.40 39.67
N ASP A 772 27.57 18.68 40.23
CA ASP A 772 28.80 18.72 39.45
C ASP A 772 29.32 17.34 39.02
N GLY A 773 28.75 16.26 39.54
CA GLY A 773 29.20 14.88 39.31
C GLY A 773 28.68 13.95 40.41
N ASP A 774 29.57 13.13 40.98
CA ASP A 774 29.20 12.12 41.98
C ASP A 774 29.80 12.35 43.37
N ALA A 775 28.94 12.28 44.37
CA ALA A 775 29.26 12.30 45.79
C ALA A 775 30.30 11.24 46.23
N THR A 776 30.50 10.17 45.46
CA THR A 776 31.39 9.06 45.81
C THR A 776 32.75 9.07 45.13
N THR A 777 33.00 9.95 44.14
CA THR A 777 34.30 9.99 43.48
C THR A 777 35.39 10.60 44.37
N THR A 778 36.64 10.30 44.02
CA THR A 778 37.82 10.89 44.68
C THR A 778 38.68 11.70 43.73
N ILE A 779 38.25 11.82 42.47
CA ILE A 779 38.90 12.69 41.50
C ILE A 779 38.41 14.10 41.84
N SER A 780 39.28 15.10 41.76
CA SER A 780 38.87 16.47 42.05
C SER A 780 38.25 17.07 40.78
N ASN A 781 36.96 17.37 40.84
CA ASN A 781 36.26 18.27 39.95
C ASN A 781 36.17 19.64 40.65
N ASN A 782 36.69 20.71 40.06
CA ASN A 782 36.61 22.05 40.67
C ASN A 782 35.57 22.84 39.89
N ALA A 783 34.31 22.47 40.03
CA ALA A 783 33.23 23.03 39.23
C ALA A 783 33.00 24.51 39.57
N THR A 784 32.49 25.25 38.61
CA THR A 784 32.05 26.64 38.80
C THR A 784 30.57 26.76 38.52
N PHE A 785 29.79 27.13 39.52
CA PHE A 785 28.35 27.41 39.39
C PHE A 785 28.13 28.92 39.34
N ASN A 786 27.54 29.44 38.28
CA ASN A 786 27.09 30.81 38.15
C ASN A 786 25.57 30.81 38.22
N ILE A 787 25.00 31.25 39.34
CA ILE A 787 23.58 31.09 39.65
C ILE A 787 22.93 32.47 39.77
N GLN A 788 21.84 32.69 39.05
CA GLN A 788 20.97 33.85 39.22
C GLN A 788 19.95 33.55 40.31
N ALA A 789 20.26 33.90 41.56
CA ALA A 789 19.55 33.41 42.74
C ALA A 789 18.11 33.97 42.88
N ASP A 790 17.83 35.14 42.31
CA ASP A 790 16.49 35.72 42.24
C ASP A 790 15.60 35.11 41.15
N SER A 791 16.16 34.30 40.26
CA SER A 791 15.45 33.51 39.25
C SER A 791 15.26 32.05 39.67
N ALA A 792 15.45 31.70 40.95
CA ALA A 792 15.17 30.34 41.42
C ALA A 792 13.65 30.09 41.49
N GLN A 793 13.16 28.93 41.07
CA GLN A 793 11.73 28.64 40.99
C GLN A 793 11.01 28.90 42.33
N PRO A 794 10.01 29.80 42.37
CA PRO A 794 9.23 30.03 43.57
C PRO A 794 8.39 28.80 43.95
N GLY A 795 8.51 28.34 45.19
CA GLY A 795 7.77 27.21 45.75
C GLY A 795 8.54 25.89 45.75
N ALA A 796 9.67 25.81 45.04
CA ALA A 796 10.47 24.60 44.86
C ALA A 796 11.72 24.52 45.75
N GLU A 797 12.25 23.31 45.93
CA GLU A 797 13.59 23.07 46.48
C GLU A 797 14.65 23.18 45.40
N ASN A 798 15.49 24.23 45.46
CA ASN A 798 16.57 24.45 44.52
C ASN A 798 17.90 24.09 45.17
N THR A 799 18.53 23.02 44.71
CA THR A 799 19.74 22.43 45.30
C THR A 799 20.89 22.42 44.29
N PHE A 800 22.06 22.89 44.72
CA PHE A 800 23.30 22.89 43.94
C PHE A 800 24.37 22.14 44.72
N ASN A 801 24.86 21.03 44.17
CA ASN A 801 25.82 20.14 44.82
C ASN A 801 27.18 20.19 44.13
N GLY A 802 28.20 20.62 44.87
CA GLY A 802 29.61 20.48 44.51
C GLY A 802 30.21 19.39 45.38
N PHE A 803 30.33 18.18 44.84
CA PHE A 803 30.54 16.98 45.64
C PHE A 803 32.01 16.69 45.96
N ASP A 804 32.92 16.97 45.02
CA ASP A 804 34.34 16.73 45.14
C ASP A 804 35.16 17.95 44.69
N GLY A 805 36.49 17.92 44.85
CA GLY A 805 37.35 19.07 44.52
C GLY A 805 37.07 20.38 45.27
N ASN A 806 37.18 21.51 44.57
CA ASN A 806 37.10 22.89 45.06
C ASN A 806 36.12 23.69 44.24
N ASP A 807 34.86 23.62 44.62
CA ASP A 807 33.82 24.21 43.81
C ASP A 807 33.71 25.71 44.08
N THR A 808 33.36 26.46 43.05
CA THR A 808 33.07 27.89 43.18
C THR A 808 31.62 28.15 42.84
N PHE A 809 30.84 28.58 43.82
CA PHE A 809 29.45 28.99 43.67
C PHE A 809 29.39 30.51 43.62
N ASN A 810 28.95 31.09 42.51
CA ASN A 810 28.72 32.51 42.31
C ASN A 810 27.21 32.77 42.29
N ALA A 811 26.63 33.09 43.44
CA ALA A 811 25.21 33.42 43.58
C ALA A 811 25.01 34.93 43.42
N ASN A 812 24.39 35.33 42.30
CA ASN A 812 24.17 36.71 41.90
C ASN A 812 22.70 37.11 42.05
N PHE A 813 22.44 38.39 42.34
CA PHE A 813 21.10 38.98 42.37
C PHE A 813 20.97 40.09 41.34
N ALA A 814 19.83 40.16 40.65
CA ALA A 814 19.51 41.34 39.86
C ALA A 814 19.24 42.57 40.75
N ALA A 815 19.12 43.74 40.12
CA ALA A 815 18.86 44.95 40.88
C ALA A 815 17.48 44.92 41.52
N ASP A 816 17.41 45.19 42.83
CA ASP A 816 16.17 45.24 43.61
C ASP A 816 15.40 43.91 43.72
N THR A 817 16.07 42.76 43.55
CA THR A 817 15.46 41.43 43.63
C THR A 817 15.99 40.61 44.80
N THR A 818 15.26 39.54 45.16
CA THR A 818 15.63 38.59 46.22
C THR A 818 15.31 37.18 45.75
N VAL A 819 15.84 36.15 46.43
CA VAL A 819 15.33 34.78 46.28
C VAL A 819 13.81 34.80 46.47
N PRO A 820 13.03 34.11 45.62
CA PRO A 820 11.58 34.18 45.72
C PRO A 820 11.02 33.72 47.07
N THR A 821 10.08 34.50 47.62
CA THR A 821 9.55 34.31 48.97
C THR A 821 8.29 33.43 49.02
N ALA A 822 8.01 32.68 47.95
CA ALA A 822 6.89 31.75 47.94
C ALA A 822 7.07 30.68 49.02
N ALA A 823 5.97 30.20 49.61
CA ALA A 823 6.04 29.13 50.59
C ALA A 823 6.50 27.84 49.90
N GLY A 824 7.50 27.15 50.46
CA GLY A 824 8.11 25.97 49.85
C GLY A 824 9.46 26.25 49.19
N THR A 825 9.74 27.50 48.78
CA THR A 825 11.04 27.84 48.17
C THR A 825 12.19 27.54 49.12
N THR A 826 13.12 26.71 48.70
CA THR A 826 14.45 26.61 49.31
C THR A 826 15.53 26.86 48.27
N PHE A 827 16.66 27.41 48.72
CA PHE A 827 17.87 27.62 47.93
C PHE A 827 19.03 27.06 48.73
N VAL A 828 19.53 25.91 48.30
CA VAL A 828 20.48 25.06 49.00
C VAL A 828 21.73 24.92 48.16
N ILE A 829 22.88 25.17 48.78
CA ILE A 829 24.19 24.89 48.20
C ILE A 829 24.87 23.90 49.14
N ASN A 830 25.27 22.75 48.61
CA ASN A 830 26.03 21.73 49.33
C ASN A 830 27.44 21.65 48.73
N GLY A 831 28.46 21.97 49.54
CA GLY A 831 29.87 21.73 49.22
C GLY A 831 30.40 20.40 49.78
N GLY A 832 31.49 19.88 49.23
CA GLY A 832 31.86 18.46 49.31
C GLY A 832 33.35 18.14 49.49
N ALA A 833 34.22 19.12 49.69
CA ALA A 833 35.66 18.90 49.76
C ALA A 833 36.17 18.01 50.92
N VAL A 834 37.29 17.28 50.72
CA VAL A 834 37.90 16.40 51.74
C VAL A 834 38.68 17.22 52.79
N ALA A 835 38.29 17.05 54.06
CA ALA A 835 38.55 17.90 55.24
C ALA A 835 39.99 18.32 55.65
N SER A 836 41.04 18.08 54.87
CA SER A 836 42.42 18.19 55.39
C SER A 836 43.38 19.16 54.68
N ASP A 837 42.97 19.82 53.60
CA ASP A 837 43.80 20.84 52.92
C ASP A 837 43.05 22.18 52.78
N PRO A 838 43.53 23.29 53.39
CA PRO A 838 42.96 24.64 53.21
C PRO A 838 43.02 25.15 51.77
N ALA A 839 43.89 24.56 50.93
CA ALA A 839 43.92 24.83 49.49
C ALA A 839 42.83 24.07 48.72
N ASN A 840 42.05 23.23 49.42
CA ASN A 840 41.01 22.41 48.86
C ASN A 840 39.60 22.73 49.44
N ARG A 841 39.20 24.00 49.46
CA ARG A 841 37.92 24.45 50.03
C ARG A 841 37.02 24.99 48.93
N ASP A 842 35.73 24.69 49.03
CA ASP A 842 34.70 25.29 48.18
C ASP A 842 34.59 26.79 48.50
N ILE A 843 34.22 27.59 47.51
CA ILE A 843 34.08 29.05 47.63
C ILE A 843 32.67 29.41 47.24
N LEU A 844 31.96 30.11 48.13
CA LEU A 844 30.71 30.76 47.81
C LEU A 844 30.92 32.26 47.71
N ASN A 845 30.75 32.81 46.52
CA ASN A 845 30.69 34.23 46.25
C ASN A 845 29.22 34.65 46.21
N PHE A 846 28.83 35.51 47.13
CA PHE A 846 27.48 36.04 47.28
C PHE A 846 27.50 37.53 46.92
N ASP A 847 26.99 37.88 45.74
CA ASP A 847 26.99 39.26 45.23
C ASP A 847 25.61 39.92 45.35
N THR A 848 25.46 40.78 46.35
CA THR A 848 24.25 41.60 46.59
C THR A 848 24.41 43.05 46.12
N THR A 849 25.42 43.37 45.29
CA THR A 849 25.74 44.76 44.92
C THR A 849 24.58 45.51 44.26
N ALA A 850 23.67 44.79 43.62
CA ALA A 850 22.51 45.35 42.94
C ALA A 850 21.24 45.46 43.84
N ASP A 851 21.24 44.89 45.04
CA ASP A 851 20.09 44.88 45.96
C ASP A 851 19.88 46.25 46.63
N THR A 852 18.73 46.92 46.40
CA THR A 852 18.40 48.19 47.07
C THR A 852 17.09 48.20 47.89
N VAL A 853 16.46 47.04 48.13
CA VAL A 853 15.13 46.95 48.78
C VAL A 853 15.17 46.12 50.07
N ALA A 854 14.45 46.60 51.10
CA ALA A 854 14.40 45.97 52.41
C ALA A 854 13.75 44.58 52.42
N ARG A 855 14.45 43.57 52.94
CA ARG A 855 13.91 42.21 53.15
C ARG A 855 12.85 42.20 54.27
N SER A 856 11.56 42.17 53.91
CA SER A 856 10.46 41.97 54.87
C SER A 856 9.75 40.64 54.64
N GLY A 857 10.35 39.53 55.07
CA GLY A 857 9.78 38.20 54.89
C GLY A 857 10.55 37.13 55.64
N ALA A 858 9.86 36.10 56.12
CA ALA A 858 10.39 35.02 56.94
C ALA A 858 11.01 33.87 56.12
N THR A 859 11.67 34.15 54.99
CA THR A 859 12.22 33.14 54.08
C THR A 859 13.70 33.43 53.86
N GLY A 860 14.57 32.62 54.46
CA GLY A 860 16.03 32.78 54.38
C GLY A 860 16.65 31.85 53.35
N ILE A 861 17.82 32.24 52.84
CA ILE A 861 18.71 31.37 52.06
C ILE A 861 19.29 30.34 53.03
N ARG A 862 19.16 29.05 52.71
CA ARG A 862 19.63 27.95 53.57
C ARG A 862 20.84 27.31 52.94
N MET A 863 22.02 27.68 53.42
CA MET A 863 23.27 27.00 53.04
C MET A 863 23.53 25.87 54.01
N VAL A 864 23.87 24.69 53.52
CA VAL A 864 24.19 23.51 54.35
C VAL A 864 25.30 22.77 53.66
N TYR A 865 26.41 22.51 54.33
CA TYR A 865 27.38 21.53 53.84
C TYR A 865 26.88 20.16 54.27
N ALA A 866 26.51 19.33 53.29
CA ALA A 866 25.79 18.07 53.49
C ALA A 866 26.51 17.07 54.41
N ASP A 867 27.84 17.17 54.54
CA ASP A 867 28.63 16.34 55.43
C ASP A 867 29.28 17.14 56.57
N ASN A 868 28.74 17.00 57.78
CA ASN A 868 29.30 17.61 58.99
C ASN A 868 30.68 17.07 59.42
N THR A 869 31.22 16.09 58.69
CA THR A 869 32.56 15.53 58.87
C THR A 869 33.57 16.05 57.84
N LYS A 870 33.12 16.77 56.82
CA LYS A 870 33.96 17.45 55.81
C LYS A 870 34.28 18.89 56.24
N ALA A 871 35.46 19.40 55.90
CA ALA A 871 35.84 20.77 56.25
C ALA A 871 35.28 21.74 55.20
N SER A 872 34.36 22.59 55.66
CA SER A 872 34.05 23.95 55.24
C SER A 872 34.60 24.55 53.95
N GLY A 873 33.70 25.25 53.27
CA GLY A 873 33.99 26.28 52.28
C GLY A 873 34.24 27.68 52.87
N ASP A 874 34.79 28.55 52.04
CA ASP A 874 34.95 29.99 52.26
C ASP A 874 33.72 30.75 51.72
N LEU A 875 33.23 31.74 52.45
CA LEU A 875 32.15 32.63 52.02
C LEU A 875 32.69 34.03 51.77
N ASN A 876 32.54 34.52 50.54
CA ASN A 876 32.80 35.90 50.17
C ASN A 876 31.47 36.62 49.95
N VAL A 877 31.27 37.74 50.62
CA VAL A 877 30.08 38.59 50.44
C VAL A 877 30.53 39.95 49.91
N THR A 878 29.96 40.36 48.78
CA THR A 878 30.20 41.65 48.12
C THR A 878 28.87 42.34 47.85
N GLY A 879 28.69 43.60 48.25
CA GLY A 879 27.48 44.37 47.95
C GLY A 879 27.00 45.29 49.07
N ASN A 880 25.90 46.01 48.82
CA ASN A 880 25.42 47.14 49.63
C ASN A 880 23.99 46.87 50.15
N ASP A 881 23.82 46.54 51.43
CA ASP A 881 22.50 46.53 52.06
C ASP A 881 22.06 47.98 52.32
N THR A 882 21.44 48.61 51.31
CA THR A 882 21.12 50.06 51.34
C THR A 882 19.86 50.42 52.13
N GLY A 883 19.14 49.45 52.69
CA GLY A 883 17.72 49.58 52.95
C GLY A 883 17.29 50.12 54.31
N VAL A 884 17.62 49.46 55.42
CA VAL A 884 16.90 49.70 56.69
C VAL A 884 17.74 49.38 57.94
N VAL A 885 17.72 50.29 58.92
CA VAL A 885 18.33 50.15 60.28
C VAL A 885 17.68 49.03 61.14
N THR A 886 16.82 48.20 60.55
CA THR A 886 16.12 47.07 61.18
C THR A 886 16.13 45.82 60.29
N ASP A 887 16.98 45.78 59.27
CA ASP A 887 17.27 44.54 58.54
C ASP A 887 17.97 43.57 59.52
N PRO A 888 17.54 42.30 59.65
CA PRO A 888 18.30 41.30 60.40
C PRO A 888 19.64 40.92 59.72
N GLY A 889 19.98 41.53 58.58
CA GLY A 889 21.19 41.30 57.82
C GLY A 889 21.13 39.95 57.10
N LEU A 890 22.28 39.43 56.67
CA LEU A 890 22.43 38.03 56.24
C LEU A 890 22.15 37.02 57.38
N GLY A 891 21.81 37.50 58.59
CA GLY A 891 21.44 36.68 59.75
C GLY A 891 19.93 36.54 59.87
N GLY A 892 19.46 35.31 60.07
CA GLY A 892 18.05 35.01 60.30
C GLY A 892 17.49 35.65 61.59
N ASP A 893 16.16 35.62 61.71
CA ASP A 893 15.49 35.83 62.99
C ASP A 893 16.07 34.85 64.04
N PRO A 894 16.67 35.33 65.15
CA PRO A 894 17.20 34.47 66.22
C PRO A 894 16.14 33.54 66.84
N ALA A 895 14.84 33.81 66.62
CA ALA A 895 13.75 32.95 67.07
C ALA A 895 13.41 31.80 66.11
N ASN A 896 13.97 31.76 64.90
CA ASN A 896 13.67 30.76 63.87
C ASN A 896 14.92 30.37 63.07
N ALA A 897 15.71 29.44 63.63
CA ALA A 897 16.98 28.94 63.06
C ALA A 897 16.88 28.29 61.67
N ALA A 898 15.68 28.12 61.11
CA ALA A 898 15.46 27.57 59.78
C ALA A 898 15.66 28.60 58.64
N ASN A 899 15.84 29.89 58.95
CA ASN A 899 15.74 30.99 57.98
C ASN A 899 16.98 31.91 57.94
N GLY A 900 18.17 31.38 58.16
CA GLY A 900 19.41 32.16 58.13
C GLY A 900 20.57 31.40 57.49
N LEU A 901 21.60 32.15 57.08
CA LEU A 901 22.88 31.63 56.64
C LEU A 901 23.48 30.74 57.74
N ASP A 902 23.53 29.42 57.54
CA ASP A 902 24.14 28.51 58.50
C ASP A 902 25.67 28.57 58.38
N LEU A 903 26.29 29.36 59.26
CA LEU A 903 27.74 29.52 59.33
C LEU A 903 28.43 28.44 60.16
N ASN A 904 27.72 27.42 60.66
CA ASN A 904 28.31 26.40 61.53
C ASN A 904 29.40 25.54 60.84
N GLN A 905 29.52 25.67 59.51
CA GLN A 905 30.41 24.92 58.63
C GLN A 905 31.22 25.87 57.70
N VAL A 906 31.38 27.14 58.08
CA VAL A 906 32.12 28.15 57.30
C VAL A 906 33.34 28.63 58.11
N GLU A 907 34.54 28.29 57.63
CA GLU A 907 35.81 28.56 58.32
C GLU A 907 36.30 29.97 58.04
N GLN A 908 35.94 30.55 56.89
CA GLN A 908 36.30 31.92 56.55
C GLN A 908 35.13 32.69 55.93
N VAL A 909 34.80 33.82 56.54
CA VAL A 909 33.89 34.81 55.95
C VAL A 909 34.70 36.04 55.58
N ASN A 910 34.74 36.37 54.29
CA ASN A 910 35.29 37.61 53.77
C ASN A 910 34.14 38.57 53.44
N TYR A 911 34.03 39.65 54.22
CA TYR A 911 33.06 40.70 53.95
C TYR A 911 33.75 41.94 53.38
N THR A 912 33.31 42.37 52.20
CA THR A 912 33.76 43.62 51.58
C THR A 912 32.61 44.63 51.57
N GLY A 913 32.53 45.43 52.63
CA GLY A 913 31.51 46.47 52.79
C GLY A 913 31.80 47.75 52.01
N SER A 914 30.82 48.66 51.98
CA SER A 914 30.90 49.94 51.29
C SER A 914 31.16 51.10 52.27
N THR A 915 31.88 52.13 51.83
CA THR A 915 32.07 53.39 52.59
C THR A 915 30.77 54.15 52.90
N ALA A 916 29.62 53.70 52.36
CA ALA A 916 28.36 54.43 52.39
C ALA A 916 27.49 54.20 53.63
N ASN A 917 27.63 53.07 54.36
CA ASN A 917 26.75 52.68 55.48
C ASN A 917 27.49 51.88 56.57
N ASP A 918 26.85 51.72 57.74
CA ASP A 918 27.30 50.84 58.83
C ASP A 918 26.72 49.43 58.62
N ASP A 919 27.54 48.48 58.15
CA ASP A 919 27.13 47.09 57.97
C ASP A 919 27.17 46.32 59.30
N THR A 920 26.14 45.53 59.60
CA THR A 920 26.14 44.63 60.78
C THR A 920 26.26 43.18 60.32
N LEU A 921 27.46 42.61 60.49
CA LEU A 921 27.71 41.19 60.26
C LEU A 921 27.69 40.44 61.59
N LEU A 922 26.77 39.49 61.74
CA LEU A 922 26.74 38.56 62.86
C LEU A 922 27.34 37.22 62.42
N VAL A 923 28.50 36.86 62.97
CA VAL A 923 29.13 35.55 62.79
C VAL A 923 29.14 34.86 64.15
N GLU A 924 28.36 33.78 64.28
CA GLU A 924 28.37 32.93 65.48
C GLU A 924 29.23 31.69 65.19
N GLY A 925 30.48 31.71 65.66
CA GLY A 925 31.43 30.61 65.47
C GLY A 925 31.18 29.40 66.38
N THR A 926 31.72 28.25 66.00
CA THR A 926 31.67 27.02 66.82
C THR A 926 32.99 26.82 67.59
N THR A 927 33.31 25.57 67.98
CA THR A 927 34.51 25.24 68.78
C THR A 927 35.81 25.14 67.96
N ALA A 928 35.78 25.44 66.65
CA ALA A 928 36.94 25.47 65.75
C ALA A 928 37.53 26.90 65.61
N ASP A 929 38.72 27.02 65.02
CA ASP A 929 39.37 28.33 64.77
C ASP A 929 38.74 29.01 63.53
N ASP A 930 37.58 29.64 63.70
CA ASP A 930 36.89 30.38 62.63
C ASP A 930 37.58 31.72 62.35
N THR A 931 37.81 32.06 61.07
CA THR A 931 38.47 33.30 60.63
C THR A 931 37.48 34.26 59.98
N LEU A 932 37.03 35.28 60.73
CA LEU A 932 36.33 36.42 60.14
C LEU A 932 37.36 37.45 59.61
N SER A 933 37.38 37.66 58.30
CA SER A 933 38.20 38.68 57.65
C SER A 933 37.30 39.77 57.08
N VAL A 934 37.14 40.85 57.83
CA VAL A 934 36.44 42.04 57.35
C VAL A 934 37.48 42.95 56.69
N THR A 935 37.28 43.23 55.41
CA THR A 935 38.06 44.27 54.70
C THR A 935 37.18 45.51 54.60
N PRO A 936 37.26 46.46 55.55
CA PRO A 936 36.61 47.74 55.38
C PRO A 936 37.31 48.50 54.24
N LEU A 937 36.56 48.95 53.25
CA LEU A 937 37.04 49.91 52.25
C LEU A 937 36.95 51.34 52.79
#